data_AF-A0A562SK49-F1
#
_entry.id   AF-A0A562SK49-F1
#
_cell.length_a   1.000
_cell.length_b   1.000
_cell.length_c   1.000
_cell.angle_alpha   90.00
_cell.angle_beta   90.00
_cell.angle_gamma   90.00
#
_symmetry.space_group_name_H-M   'P 1'
#
loop_
_entity.id
_entity.type
_entity.pdbx_description
1 polymer ?
#
loop_
_entity_poly.entity_id
_entity_poly.type
_entity_poly.pdbx_seq_one_letter_code
_entity_poly.pdbx_strand_id
1 'polypeptide(L)'
;MKTNSTLFKSVAAFFLLVISFAAKTNAQSASISPSNSTIVAGQSQTFTVTTSGFGGDNNNRSFVYTITGPGATIPASPATFNCTSGCNNESESFTFNTPGSYNVSVTVTQTQGGSATATTSTTITVTPPPAPAVTLTPSPASTIATGSVSFTAATSNFTGSGTINYTWSVSPGTAGVDYVIPSGNSNTKAITFNTLGDYTVTVVASRNAQTASSSSVATVFQPNLYSTSGTGSIRAYRINPVTGAIQYGPVSIATPVDNTAGLGKNKSSVNDANGNLYYILNTNTNEGQVQIYSVSPTGGASTSVGSIDMNGAGNTGDLGFVRLAFDQNGLGWIVAGDGSTNIYIASFRGNGSSAISNVNTYGNATLTFSGAGSAADFQNGDIAFGPGNILYALANVTGGDTYIYTLNSTTSPTTLTRKWTVQTGGGVFTGTSVNGVAWTQTGSLHISTGNGIYFIDQTTANSSNSTVQATQVLSFSGLTDLASSEFPSQSTLPVTFGEVAVKKAGANAEVSWSTLSEFNNSHFIVERSTDAVSFRTVGTVAGKGNSSFTQNYSFTDAAVSGTVIYYRIKQVDVDGVSSYSKTVALRIGNARINNYTVYPNPFVSNIKVQIDAKEKEDVMIRINNLTGQTLITKKVTVQAGNNIVVLDNLQQLQNGLYMIEVIAKDGKHTQKLIKN
;
A
#
# COMPACT_ATOMS: atom_id res chain seq x y z
N MET A 1 62.46 -0.92 -56.63
CA MET A 1 62.36 0.10 -57.71
C MET A 1 61.61 -0.52 -58.87
N LYS A 2 60.63 0.21 -59.45
CA LYS A 2 60.19 0.28 -60.88
C LYS A 2 60.41 -1.00 -61.75
N THR A 3 59.48 -1.54 -62.54
CA THR A 3 58.58 -0.91 -63.53
C THR A 3 57.76 -1.99 -64.28
N ASN A 4 56.60 -1.61 -64.86
CA ASN A 4 56.04 -1.86 -66.22
C ASN A 4 56.82 -2.81 -67.17
N SER A 5 56.28 -3.49 -68.19
CA SER A 5 55.04 -3.54 -69.01
C SER A 5 55.30 -4.67 -70.06
N THR A 6 54.42 -5.22 -70.90
CA THR A 6 53.45 -4.70 -71.92
C THR A 6 52.73 -5.93 -72.52
N LEU A 7 51.40 -6.03 -72.49
CA LEU A 7 50.38 -5.69 -73.53
C LEU A 7 50.33 -6.53 -74.84
N PHE A 8 49.16 -7.18 -75.01
CA PHE A 8 48.45 -7.67 -76.22
C PHE A 8 48.95 -8.89 -77.03
N LYS A 9 48.37 -10.07 -76.71
CA LYS A 9 47.85 -11.01 -77.73
C LYS A 9 46.39 -11.31 -77.42
N SER A 10 45.55 -11.05 -78.41
CA SER A 10 44.09 -10.91 -78.32
C SER A 10 43.35 -12.24 -78.48
N VAL A 11 42.47 -12.52 -77.51
CA VAL A 11 41.11 -13.07 -77.65
C VAL A 11 40.96 -14.46 -78.27
N ALA A 12 40.92 -15.46 -77.38
CA ALA A 12 40.06 -16.63 -77.49
C ALA A 12 39.50 -16.96 -76.10
N ALA A 13 38.70 -16.03 -75.58
CA ALA A 13 37.81 -16.25 -74.45
C ALA A 13 36.40 -16.34 -75.03
N PHE A 14 35.78 -17.52 -74.99
CA PHE A 14 34.33 -17.69 -74.82
C PHE A 14 34.04 -19.17 -74.53
N PHE A 15 33.47 -19.42 -73.34
CA PHE A 15 32.93 -20.70 -72.82
C PHE A 15 33.90 -21.80 -72.36
N LEU A 16 34.71 -21.48 -71.35
CA LEU A 16 35.08 -22.45 -70.30
C LEU A 16 34.05 -22.34 -69.16
N LEU A 17 32.95 -23.08 -69.25
CA LEU A 17 32.09 -23.37 -68.09
C LEU A 17 31.37 -24.71 -68.29
N VAL A 18 32.12 -25.76 -68.58
CA VAL A 18 31.63 -27.14 -68.45
C VAL A 18 32.82 -27.99 -68.01
N ILE A 19 32.55 -28.96 -67.15
CA ILE A 19 33.46 -30.00 -66.64
C ILE A 19 34.28 -29.60 -65.40
N SER A 20 33.57 -29.37 -64.30
CA SER A 20 33.95 -29.96 -63.02
C SER A 20 32.92 -31.04 -62.70
N PHE A 21 33.34 -32.30 -62.75
CA PHE A 21 32.61 -33.43 -62.19
C PHE A 21 32.43 -33.18 -60.68
N ALA A 22 31.30 -32.59 -60.30
CA ALA A 22 30.73 -32.76 -58.99
C ALA A 22 29.45 -33.58 -59.20
N ALA A 23 29.56 -34.89 -59.06
CA ALA A 23 28.40 -35.67 -58.65
C ALA A 23 27.93 -35.04 -57.33
N LYS A 24 26.93 -34.15 -57.38
CA LYS A 24 26.08 -33.91 -56.22
C LYS A 24 25.39 -35.24 -55.97
N THR A 25 26.02 -36.09 -55.17
CA THR A 25 25.28 -37.07 -54.38
C THR A 25 24.33 -36.24 -53.54
N ASN A 26 23.06 -36.12 -53.96
CA ASN A 26 22.04 -35.53 -53.11
C ASN A 26 22.01 -36.39 -51.84
N ALA A 27 22.59 -35.90 -50.75
CA ALA A 27 22.57 -36.61 -49.48
C ALA A 27 21.11 -36.79 -49.06
N GLN A 28 20.72 -38.01 -48.76
CA GLN A 28 19.36 -38.30 -48.32
C GLN A 28 19.13 -37.63 -46.96
N SER A 29 17.99 -36.95 -46.81
CA SER A 29 17.65 -36.27 -45.56
C SER A 29 16.18 -36.45 -45.23
N ALA A 30 15.89 -36.45 -43.92
CA ALA A 30 14.55 -36.48 -43.37
C ALA A 30 14.43 -35.36 -42.32
N SER A 31 13.25 -34.74 -42.25
CA SER A 31 12.89 -33.78 -41.21
C SER A 31 11.52 -34.14 -40.63
N ILE A 32 11.39 -34.02 -39.31
CA ILE A 32 10.13 -34.27 -38.60
C ILE A 32 9.57 -32.96 -38.04
N SER A 33 8.27 -32.75 -38.20
CA SER A 33 7.52 -31.60 -37.71
C SER A 33 6.29 -32.07 -36.94
N PRO A 34 5.86 -31.39 -35.85
CA PRO A 34 6.46 -30.19 -35.27
C PRO A 34 7.76 -30.46 -34.51
N SER A 35 8.66 -29.48 -34.54
CA SER A 35 9.83 -29.46 -33.66
C SER A 35 9.42 -28.92 -32.28
N ASN A 36 9.74 -29.66 -31.21
CA ASN A 36 9.55 -29.24 -29.82
C ASN A 36 8.11 -28.82 -29.46
N SER A 37 7.16 -29.75 -29.54
CA SER A 37 5.76 -29.47 -29.15
C SER A 37 5.49 -29.73 -27.67
N THR A 38 4.46 -29.06 -27.13
CA THR A 38 3.94 -29.30 -25.78
C THR A 38 2.46 -29.63 -25.88
N ILE A 39 2.04 -30.74 -25.28
CA ILE A 39 0.64 -31.21 -25.26
C ILE A 39 0.20 -31.58 -23.84
N VAL A 40 -1.10 -31.76 -23.63
CA VAL A 40 -1.66 -32.27 -22.37
C VAL A 40 -1.83 -33.78 -22.45
N ALA A 41 -1.59 -34.49 -21.35
CA ALA A 41 -1.79 -35.93 -21.26
C ALA A 41 -3.21 -36.34 -21.72
N GLY A 42 -3.29 -37.34 -22.60
CA GLY A 42 -4.50 -37.82 -23.26
C GLY A 42 -4.72 -37.27 -24.67
N GLN A 43 -3.93 -36.28 -25.12
CA GLN A 43 -4.01 -35.75 -26.49
C GLN A 43 -3.11 -36.53 -27.47
N SER A 44 -3.52 -36.50 -28.74
CA SER A 44 -2.72 -37.00 -29.85
C SER A 44 -1.88 -35.89 -30.47
N GLN A 45 -0.63 -36.19 -30.83
CA GLN A 45 0.19 -35.33 -31.68
C GLN A 45 0.43 -36.04 -33.01
N THR A 46 0.13 -35.33 -34.10
CA THR A 46 0.50 -35.72 -35.46
C THR A 46 1.91 -35.23 -35.78
N PHE A 47 2.75 -36.12 -36.32
CA PHE A 47 4.08 -35.81 -36.83
C PHE A 47 4.13 -36.01 -38.33
N THR A 48 4.61 -35.01 -39.05
CA THR A 48 4.85 -35.08 -40.49
C THR A 48 6.34 -35.24 -40.76
N VAL A 49 6.70 -36.24 -41.54
CA VAL A 49 8.07 -36.56 -41.95
C VAL A 49 8.24 -36.22 -43.42
N THR A 50 9.06 -35.21 -43.68
CA THR A 50 9.43 -34.80 -45.04
C THR A 50 10.78 -35.39 -45.41
N THR A 51 10.89 -35.96 -46.61
CA THR A 51 12.12 -36.62 -47.09
C THR A 51 12.60 -35.99 -48.38
N SER A 52 13.92 -35.84 -48.54
CA SER A 52 14.53 -35.30 -49.75
C SER A 52 15.80 -36.05 -50.13
N GLY A 53 16.14 -36.07 -51.43
CA GLY A 53 17.32 -36.79 -51.94
C GLY A 53 17.13 -38.30 -52.13
N PHE A 54 15.97 -38.86 -51.75
CA PHE A 54 15.57 -40.24 -52.05
C PHE A 54 15.04 -40.34 -53.51
N GLY A 55 15.48 -41.34 -54.29
CA GLY A 55 15.21 -41.45 -55.74
C GLY A 55 13.72 -41.57 -56.13
N GLY A 56 13.39 -41.26 -57.39
CA GLY A 56 12.04 -40.96 -57.90
C GLY A 56 10.97 -42.06 -57.90
N ASP A 57 9.73 -41.57 -57.81
CA ASP A 57 8.34 -42.03 -58.00
C ASP A 57 7.87 -43.50 -57.83
N ASN A 58 8.73 -44.52 -57.79
CA ASN A 58 8.32 -45.92 -57.63
C ASN A 58 9.10 -46.71 -56.56
N ASN A 59 9.70 -46.01 -55.58
CA ASN A 59 10.56 -46.64 -54.58
C ASN A 59 9.83 -46.82 -53.24
N ASN A 60 9.75 -48.08 -52.80
CA ASN A 60 9.26 -48.43 -51.47
C ASN A 60 10.10 -47.74 -50.38
N ARG A 61 9.46 -46.88 -49.57
CA ARG A 61 10.06 -46.28 -48.37
C ARG A 61 9.40 -46.85 -47.12
N SER A 62 10.22 -47.12 -46.11
CA SER A 62 9.78 -47.61 -44.81
C SER A 62 10.08 -46.58 -43.73
N PHE A 63 9.06 -46.11 -43.04
CA PHE A 63 9.15 -45.14 -41.95
C PHE A 63 8.98 -45.87 -40.63
N VAL A 64 10.04 -45.87 -39.82
CA VAL A 64 10.12 -46.59 -38.54
C VAL A 64 10.18 -45.57 -37.41
N TYR A 65 9.08 -45.40 -36.69
CA TYR A 65 8.99 -44.52 -35.53
C TYR A 65 9.46 -45.23 -34.25
N THR A 66 10.34 -44.58 -33.49
CA THR A 66 10.80 -44.99 -32.15
C THR A 66 10.54 -43.86 -31.17
N ILE A 67 9.69 -44.12 -30.17
CA ILE A 67 9.29 -43.13 -29.16
C ILE A 67 9.78 -43.59 -27.79
N THR A 68 10.58 -42.74 -27.12
CA THR A 68 11.15 -43.02 -25.79
C THR A 68 10.70 -41.96 -24.80
N GLY A 69 10.37 -42.34 -23.56
CA GLY A 69 9.87 -41.43 -22.52
C GLY A 69 9.17 -42.17 -21.37
N PRO A 70 8.65 -41.44 -20.36
CA PRO A 70 8.06 -42.04 -19.17
C PRO A 70 6.79 -42.84 -19.48
N GLY A 71 6.75 -44.10 -19.05
CA GLY A 71 5.61 -45.00 -19.19
C GLY A 71 5.34 -45.56 -20.61
N ALA A 72 6.31 -45.58 -21.53
CA ALA A 72 6.11 -46.18 -22.85
C ALA A 72 5.69 -47.68 -22.73
N THR A 73 4.69 -48.18 -23.46
CA THR A 73 4.89 -48.61 -24.86
C THR A 73 3.99 -47.89 -25.85
N ILE A 74 4.57 -46.87 -26.46
CA ILE A 74 4.15 -46.24 -27.72
C ILE A 74 4.80 -47.07 -28.85
N PRO A 75 4.09 -47.36 -29.97
CA PRO A 75 3.77 -48.72 -30.51
C PRO A 75 4.85 -49.80 -30.36
N ALA A 76 4.45 -51.08 -30.31
CA ALA A 76 5.22 -52.25 -29.87
C ALA A 76 6.53 -52.64 -30.63
N SER A 77 7.24 -51.72 -31.29
CA SER A 77 8.45 -51.88 -32.11
C SER A 77 8.21 -52.39 -33.54
N PRO A 78 8.54 -51.57 -34.55
CA PRO A 78 8.17 -50.17 -34.72
C PRO A 78 6.89 -50.04 -35.56
N ALA A 79 6.10 -48.97 -35.36
CA ALA A 79 5.07 -48.61 -36.33
C ALA A 79 5.76 -48.33 -37.67
N THR A 80 5.74 -49.34 -38.51
CA THR A 80 6.43 -49.37 -39.79
C THR A 80 5.40 -49.02 -40.82
N PHE A 81 5.46 -47.80 -41.33
CA PHE A 81 4.63 -47.38 -42.43
C PHE A 81 5.41 -47.58 -43.73
N ASN A 82 4.88 -48.40 -44.63
CA ASN A 82 5.47 -48.61 -45.94
C ASN A 82 4.67 -47.85 -46.97
N CYS A 83 5.34 -47.03 -47.77
CA CYS A 83 4.74 -46.26 -48.83
C CYS A 83 5.34 -46.66 -50.19
N THR A 84 4.47 -46.88 -51.17
CA THR A 84 4.80 -47.48 -52.47
C THR A 84 4.98 -46.45 -53.60
N SER A 85 4.42 -45.23 -53.48
CA SER A 85 4.59 -44.14 -54.45
C SER A 85 4.32 -42.77 -53.82
N GLY A 86 5.07 -41.73 -54.25
CA GLY A 86 4.82 -40.33 -53.85
C GLY A 86 5.22 -39.92 -52.41
N CYS A 87 6.07 -40.71 -51.74
CA CYS A 87 6.31 -40.69 -50.29
C CYS A 87 7.20 -39.53 -49.77
N ASN A 88 6.93 -38.30 -50.19
CA ASN A 88 7.75 -37.14 -49.82
C ASN A 88 7.33 -36.52 -48.48
N ASN A 89 6.07 -36.70 -48.06
CA ASN A 89 5.50 -36.19 -46.81
C ASN A 89 4.54 -37.22 -46.20
N GLU A 90 4.92 -37.86 -45.10
CA GLU A 90 4.06 -38.84 -44.40
C GLU A 90 3.70 -38.34 -43.01
N SER A 91 2.45 -38.51 -42.58
CA SER A 91 1.98 -38.04 -41.27
C SER A 91 1.42 -39.16 -40.41
N GLU A 92 1.87 -39.25 -39.15
CA GLU A 92 1.41 -40.27 -38.20
C GLU A 92 1.03 -39.63 -36.86
N SER A 93 -0.01 -40.13 -36.20
CA SER A 93 -0.52 -39.55 -34.94
C SER A 93 -0.37 -40.51 -33.76
N PHE A 94 0.20 -40.03 -32.66
CA PHE A 94 0.37 -40.81 -31.42
C PHE A 94 -0.29 -40.11 -30.24
N THR A 95 -1.00 -40.87 -29.40
CA THR A 95 -1.63 -40.38 -28.16
C THR A 95 -0.71 -40.57 -26.97
N PHE A 96 -0.45 -39.50 -26.21
CA PHE A 96 0.46 -39.54 -25.07
C PHE A 96 -0.33 -39.40 -23.76
N ASN A 97 -0.44 -40.48 -22.98
CA ASN A 97 -1.29 -40.53 -21.78
C ASN A 97 -0.56 -40.20 -20.47
N THR A 98 0.77 -40.24 -20.46
CA THR A 98 1.59 -40.05 -19.25
C THR A 98 2.35 -38.74 -19.34
N PRO A 99 2.33 -37.88 -18.31
CA PRO A 99 3.14 -36.66 -18.30
C PRO A 99 4.64 -36.94 -18.34
N GLY A 100 5.38 -36.09 -19.03
CA GLY A 100 6.85 -36.13 -19.13
C GLY A 100 7.37 -35.80 -20.53
N SER A 101 8.68 -35.89 -20.70
CA SER A 101 9.34 -35.60 -21.98
C SER A 101 9.51 -36.87 -22.80
N TYR A 102 9.11 -36.83 -24.07
CA TYR A 102 9.24 -37.91 -25.03
C TYR A 102 10.16 -37.50 -26.18
N ASN A 103 11.10 -38.36 -26.56
CA ASN A 103 11.84 -38.24 -27.80
C ASN A 103 11.18 -39.11 -28.87
N VAL A 104 10.78 -38.49 -29.98
CA VAL A 104 10.22 -39.15 -31.16
C VAL A 104 11.24 -39.11 -32.26
N SER A 105 11.77 -40.28 -32.61
CA SER A 105 12.67 -40.45 -33.74
C SER A 105 12.00 -41.25 -34.84
N VAL A 106 12.29 -40.92 -36.08
CA VAL A 106 11.86 -41.68 -37.26
C VAL A 106 13.07 -42.01 -38.09
N THR A 107 13.18 -43.28 -38.48
CA THR A 107 14.18 -43.77 -39.43
C THR A 107 13.48 -44.12 -40.73
N VAL A 108 13.87 -43.47 -41.82
CA VAL A 108 13.35 -43.71 -43.16
C VAL A 108 14.36 -44.55 -43.93
N THR A 109 13.94 -45.71 -44.44
CA THR A 109 14.79 -46.62 -45.23
C THR A 109 14.21 -46.84 -46.63
N GLN A 110 15.07 -46.76 -47.65
CA GLN A 110 14.77 -47.13 -49.03
C GLN A 110 15.55 -48.41 -49.39
N THR A 111 14.87 -49.44 -49.89
CA THR A 111 15.47 -50.75 -50.22
C THR A 111 15.59 -51.04 -51.72
N GLN A 112 14.80 -50.39 -52.58
CA GLN A 112 14.93 -50.49 -54.04
C GLN A 112 15.72 -49.31 -54.63
N GLY A 113 16.73 -49.61 -55.46
CA GLY A 113 17.57 -48.62 -56.15
C GLY A 113 18.90 -48.26 -55.48
N GLY A 114 19.28 -48.98 -54.41
CA GLY A 114 20.42 -48.68 -53.53
C GLY A 114 19.91 -48.42 -52.11
N SER A 115 20.58 -48.97 -51.08
CA SER A 115 20.16 -48.79 -49.70
C SER A 115 20.47 -47.37 -49.24
N ALA A 116 19.44 -46.62 -48.86
CA ALA A 116 19.58 -45.29 -48.28
C ALA A 116 18.74 -45.16 -47.01
N THR A 117 19.32 -44.57 -45.96
CA THR A 117 18.68 -44.39 -44.66
C THR A 117 18.88 -42.97 -44.17
N ALA A 118 17.83 -42.34 -43.65
CA ALA A 118 17.93 -41.07 -42.94
C ALA A 118 17.13 -41.13 -41.63
N THR A 119 17.68 -40.57 -40.55
CA THR A 119 17.03 -40.52 -39.24
C THR A 119 16.85 -39.06 -38.82
N THR A 120 15.72 -38.75 -38.21
CA THR A 120 15.44 -37.44 -37.63
C THR A 120 14.64 -37.59 -36.34
N SER A 121 14.72 -36.63 -35.43
CA SER A 121 14.05 -36.71 -34.12
C SER A 121 13.56 -35.35 -33.63
N THR A 122 12.50 -35.38 -32.84
CA THR A 122 11.94 -34.22 -32.15
C THR A 122 11.60 -34.59 -30.70
N THR A 123 11.44 -33.59 -29.84
CA THR A 123 11.02 -33.78 -28.45
C THR A 123 9.59 -33.30 -28.27
N ILE A 124 8.81 -34.02 -27.47
CA ILE A 124 7.51 -33.59 -26.98
C ILE A 124 7.54 -33.46 -25.47
N THR A 125 6.94 -32.41 -24.95
CA THR A 125 6.66 -32.28 -23.51
C THR A 125 5.18 -32.52 -23.26
N VAL A 126 4.84 -33.54 -22.48
CA VAL A 126 3.46 -33.85 -22.09
C VAL A 126 3.24 -33.36 -20.67
N THR A 127 2.30 -32.44 -20.51
CA THR A 127 1.95 -31.85 -19.21
C THR A 127 0.78 -32.60 -18.55
N PRO A 128 0.71 -32.66 -17.21
CA PRO A 128 -0.47 -33.17 -16.53
C PRO A 128 -1.72 -32.35 -16.91
N PRO A 129 -2.92 -32.95 -16.91
CA PRO A 129 -4.15 -32.19 -17.06
C PRO A 129 -4.24 -31.10 -15.98
N PRO A 130 -4.73 -29.90 -16.31
CA PRO A 130 -4.84 -28.84 -15.33
C PRO A 130 -5.80 -29.27 -14.20
N ALA A 131 -5.40 -29.00 -12.96
CA ALA A 131 -6.19 -29.38 -11.79
C ALA A 131 -7.52 -28.59 -11.75
N PRO A 132 -8.58 -29.16 -11.14
CA PRO A 132 -9.81 -28.43 -10.85
C PRO A 132 -9.50 -27.15 -10.09
N ALA A 133 -10.08 -26.05 -10.52
CA ALA A 133 -9.87 -24.76 -9.90
C ALA A 133 -11.19 -24.03 -9.73
N VAL A 134 -11.24 -23.16 -8.71
CA VAL A 134 -12.33 -22.23 -8.47
C VAL A 134 -11.72 -20.88 -8.16
N THR A 135 -12.34 -19.81 -8.66
CA THR A 135 -12.01 -18.44 -8.32
C THR A 135 -13.23 -17.79 -7.71
N LEU A 136 -13.02 -16.96 -6.69
CA LEU A 136 -14.09 -16.31 -5.95
C LEU A 136 -14.03 -14.80 -6.13
N THR A 137 -15.09 -14.21 -6.67
CA THR A 137 -15.18 -12.77 -6.92
C THR A 137 -16.28 -12.16 -6.05
N PRO A 138 -15.96 -11.26 -5.10
CA PRO A 138 -16.95 -10.50 -4.36
C PRO A 138 -17.45 -9.30 -5.17
N SER A 139 -18.73 -8.96 -4.99
CA SER A 139 -19.37 -7.80 -5.59
C SER A 139 -20.46 -7.26 -4.66
N PRO A 140 -20.27 -6.06 -4.10
CA PRO A 140 -19.00 -5.33 -4.03
C PRO A 140 -18.00 -5.97 -3.04
N ALA A 141 -16.69 -5.64 -3.12
CA ALA A 141 -15.66 -6.23 -2.25
C ALA A 141 -15.72 -5.81 -0.76
N SER A 142 -16.49 -4.78 -0.44
CA SER A 142 -16.76 -4.33 0.94
C SER A 142 -18.26 -4.05 1.08
N THR A 143 -18.78 -3.77 2.28
CA THR A 143 -20.12 -3.15 2.48
C THR A 143 -20.12 -2.15 3.65
N ILE A 144 -21.11 -1.26 3.70
CA ILE A 144 -21.28 -0.24 4.75
C ILE A 144 -22.35 -0.72 5.74
N ALA A 145 -22.05 -0.62 7.04
CA ALA A 145 -22.92 -1.10 8.10
C ALA A 145 -23.32 -2.58 7.91
N THR A 146 -24.45 -3.03 8.47
CA THR A 146 -24.96 -4.37 8.19
C THR A 146 -25.48 -4.44 6.76
N GLY A 147 -24.92 -5.32 5.93
CA GLY A 147 -25.25 -5.37 4.51
C GLY A 147 -24.83 -6.68 3.86
N SER A 148 -25.27 -6.89 2.62
CA SER A 148 -24.97 -8.12 1.88
C SER A 148 -23.87 -7.92 0.84
N VAL A 149 -22.96 -8.89 0.72
CA VAL A 149 -21.97 -8.98 -0.37
C VAL A 149 -22.28 -10.20 -1.21
N SER A 150 -22.36 -10.04 -2.52
CA SER A 150 -22.54 -11.16 -3.45
C SER A 150 -21.19 -11.75 -3.83
N PHE A 151 -21.04 -13.05 -3.67
CA PHE A 151 -19.85 -13.79 -4.07
C PHE A 151 -20.19 -14.73 -5.21
N THR A 152 -19.45 -14.65 -6.32
CA THR A 152 -19.62 -15.53 -7.48
C THR A 152 -18.39 -16.42 -7.63
N ALA A 153 -18.61 -17.72 -7.64
CA ALA A 153 -17.61 -18.76 -7.86
C ALA A 153 -17.56 -19.14 -9.35
N ALA A 154 -16.39 -18.99 -9.97
CA ALA A 154 -16.13 -19.45 -11.34
C ALA A 154 -15.20 -20.66 -11.31
N THR A 155 -15.68 -21.80 -11.82
CA THR A 155 -14.97 -23.08 -11.80
C THR A 155 -14.35 -23.41 -13.16
N SER A 156 -13.17 -24.03 -13.17
CA SER A 156 -12.51 -24.56 -14.37
C SER A 156 -11.93 -25.95 -14.12
N ASN A 157 -11.73 -26.71 -15.19
CA ASN A 157 -11.07 -28.03 -15.20
C ASN A 157 -11.75 -29.13 -14.36
N PHE A 158 -13.00 -28.94 -13.94
CA PHE A 158 -13.83 -30.03 -13.41
C PHE A 158 -14.30 -30.92 -14.57
N THR A 159 -14.09 -32.23 -14.45
CA THR A 159 -14.41 -33.21 -15.51
C THR A 159 -15.54 -34.15 -15.07
N GLY A 160 -16.12 -34.87 -16.03
CA GLY A 160 -17.27 -35.76 -15.79
C GLY A 160 -18.63 -35.04 -15.80
N SER A 161 -19.71 -35.84 -15.85
CA SER A 161 -21.09 -35.36 -15.79
C SER A 161 -21.55 -35.13 -14.34
N GLY A 162 -22.64 -34.36 -14.17
CA GLY A 162 -23.24 -34.05 -12.87
C GLY A 162 -23.05 -32.60 -12.42
N THR A 163 -23.80 -32.23 -11.38
CA THR A 163 -23.82 -30.87 -10.82
C THR A 163 -22.59 -30.62 -9.96
N ILE A 164 -22.03 -29.40 -9.99
CA ILE A 164 -21.02 -28.96 -9.03
C ILE A 164 -21.72 -28.54 -7.74
N ASN A 165 -21.28 -29.08 -6.61
CA ASN A 165 -21.74 -28.70 -5.29
C ASN A 165 -20.83 -27.64 -4.69
N TYR A 166 -21.43 -26.57 -4.18
CA TYR A 166 -20.75 -25.43 -3.57
C TYR A 166 -21.03 -25.41 -2.07
N THR A 167 -19.98 -25.51 -1.27
CA THR A 167 -20.04 -25.32 0.19
C THR A 167 -19.39 -23.99 0.54
N TRP A 168 -20.07 -23.19 1.35
CA TRP A 168 -19.68 -21.83 1.69
C TRP A 168 -19.41 -21.71 3.19
N SER A 169 -18.33 -21.04 3.56
CA SER A 169 -18.01 -20.73 4.96
C SER A 169 -17.47 -19.31 5.10
N VAL A 170 -17.56 -18.76 6.31
CA VAL A 170 -17.12 -17.41 6.67
C VAL A 170 -16.33 -17.47 7.97
N SER A 171 -15.24 -16.72 8.07
CA SER A 171 -14.44 -16.58 9.29
C SER A 171 -13.79 -15.19 9.35
N PRO A 172 -13.70 -14.54 10.52
CA PRO A 172 -14.25 -14.96 11.81
C PRO A 172 -15.79 -14.79 11.87
N GLY A 173 -16.39 -15.17 13.00
CA GLY A 173 -17.80 -14.91 13.30
C GLY A 173 -18.67 -16.15 13.44
N THR A 174 -19.90 -15.94 13.91
CA THR A 174 -20.91 -16.96 14.18
C THR A 174 -22.09 -16.80 13.21
N ALA A 175 -22.44 -17.87 12.48
CA ALA A 175 -23.59 -17.88 11.59
C ALA A 175 -24.90 -17.57 12.34
N GLY A 176 -25.77 -16.73 11.76
CA GLY A 176 -27.00 -16.22 12.36
C GLY A 176 -26.81 -15.02 13.29
N VAL A 177 -25.60 -14.80 13.81
CA VAL A 177 -25.26 -13.65 14.66
C VAL A 177 -24.48 -12.62 13.86
N ASP A 178 -23.28 -12.97 13.41
CA ASP A 178 -22.37 -12.07 12.69
C ASP A 178 -22.63 -12.06 11.17
N TYR A 179 -23.11 -13.17 10.63
CA TYR A 179 -23.42 -13.29 9.21
C TYR A 179 -24.50 -14.33 8.91
N VAL A 180 -25.14 -14.23 7.74
CA VAL A 180 -26.15 -15.17 7.24
C VAL A 180 -25.78 -15.59 5.81
N ILE A 181 -25.58 -16.89 5.60
CA ILE A 181 -25.36 -17.49 4.28
C ILE A 181 -26.70 -18.06 3.76
N PRO A 182 -27.21 -17.64 2.59
CA PRO A 182 -28.42 -18.20 2.02
C PRO A 182 -28.31 -19.71 1.75
N SER A 183 -29.37 -20.48 2.00
CA SER A 183 -29.44 -21.92 1.73
C SER A 183 -29.40 -22.25 0.23
N GLY A 184 -29.24 -23.53 -0.10
CA GLY A 184 -29.28 -24.07 -1.48
C GLY A 184 -27.91 -24.18 -2.17
N ASN A 185 -27.81 -25.01 -3.20
CA ASN A 185 -26.59 -25.17 -3.98
C ASN A 185 -26.53 -24.12 -5.11
N SER A 186 -25.65 -23.13 -4.99
CA SER A 186 -25.50 -22.05 -5.97
C SER A 186 -24.04 -21.64 -6.08
N ASN A 187 -23.61 -21.33 -7.31
CA ASN A 187 -22.30 -20.72 -7.57
C ASN A 187 -22.26 -19.23 -7.19
N THR A 188 -23.40 -18.61 -6.90
CA THR A 188 -23.49 -17.24 -6.39
C THR A 188 -24.24 -17.20 -5.05
N LYS A 189 -23.69 -16.50 -4.05
CA LYS A 189 -24.30 -16.27 -2.74
C LYS A 189 -24.23 -14.80 -2.32
N ALA A 190 -25.37 -14.21 -1.97
CA ALA A 190 -25.43 -12.92 -1.27
C ALA A 190 -25.38 -13.13 0.24
N ILE A 191 -24.18 -13.07 0.82
CA ILE A 191 -23.98 -13.27 2.26
C ILE A 191 -24.25 -11.95 2.98
N THR A 192 -25.13 -11.97 3.98
CA THR A 192 -25.44 -10.80 4.81
C THR A 192 -24.52 -10.78 6.02
N PHE A 193 -23.93 -9.63 6.34
CA PHE A 193 -23.12 -9.43 7.53
C PHE A 193 -23.83 -8.47 8.48
N ASN A 194 -23.90 -8.84 9.74
CA ASN A 194 -24.65 -8.14 10.80
C ASN A 194 -23.72 -7.40 11.77
N THR A 195 -22.42 -7.64 11.69
CA THR A 195 -21.41 -7.00 12.56
C THR A 195 -20.24 -6.49 11.73
N LEU A 196 -19.60 -5.43 12.22
CA LEU A 196 -18.46 -4.80 11.55
C LEU A 196 -17.22 -5.68 11.65
N GLY A 197 -16.43 -5.77 10.58
CA GLY A 197 -15.19 -6.54 10.56
C GLY A 197 -14.74 -6.95 9.16
N ASP A 198 -13.55 -7.52 9.08
CA ASP A 198 -13.04 -8.20 7.89
C ASP A 198 -13.37 -9.69 7.97
N TYR A 199 -14.08 -10.19 6.96
CA TYR A 199 -14.53 -11.58 6.89
C TYR A 199 -13.89 -12.28 5.70
N THR A 200 -13.21 -13.38 5.95
CA THR A 200 -12.76 -14.31 4.91
C THR A 200 -13.92 -15.23 4.56
N VAL A 201 -14.38 -15.14 3.32
CA VAL A 201 -15.40 -16.02 2.75
C VAL A 201 -14.70 -17.05 1.89
N THR A 202 -14.95 -18.32 2.18
CA THR A 202 -14.39 -19.46 1.44
C THR A 202 -15.50 -20.20 0.72
N VAL A 203 -15.25 -20.54 -0.54
CA VAL A 203 -16.07 -21.48 -1.31
C VAL A 203 -15.27 -22.75 -1.59
N VAL A 204 -15.91 -23.89 -1.43
CA VAL A 204 -15.41 -25.20 -1.87
C VAL A 204 -16.34 -25.71 -2.96
N ALA A 205 -15.83 -25.82 -4.19
CA ALA A 205 -16.52 -26.43 -5.32
C ALA A 205 -16.12 -27.91 -5.40
N SER A 206 -17.10 -28.79 -5.54
CA SER A 206 -16.87 -30.24 -5.62
C SER A 206 -17.75 -30.91 -6.67
N ARG A 207 -17.18 -31.88 -7.39
CA ARG A 207 -17.90 -32.78 -8.29
C ARG A 207 -17.23 -34.15 -8.24
N ASN A 208 -17.98 -35.20 -7.93
CA ASN A 208 -17.42 -36.52 -7.66
C ASN A 208 -16.32 -36.43 -6.58
N ALA A 209 -15.13 -36.97 -6.83
CA ALA A 209 -13.96 -36.86 -5.94
C ALA A 209 -13.11 -35.58 -6.18
N GLN A 210 -13.44 -34.76 -7.18
CA GLN A 210 -12.71 -33.52 -7.47
C GLN A 210 -13.16 -32.40 -6.55
N THR A 211 -12.21 -31.69 -5.97
CA THR A 211 -12.46 -30.52 -5.11
C THR A 211 -11.51 -29.38 -5.45
N ALA A 212 -12.00 -28.15 -5.36
CA ALA A 212 -11.21 -26.94 -5.43
C ALA A 212 -11.76 -25.92 -4.42
N SER A 213 -10.89 -25.09 -3.86
CA SER A 213 -11.30 -24.04 -2.92
C SER A 213 -10.70 -22.69 -3.29
N SER A 214 -11.42 -21.64 -2.95
CA SER A 214 -10.97 -20.26 -3.10
C SER A 214 -11.56 -19.41 -1.99
N SER A 215 -10.83 -18.39 -1.58
CA SER A 215 -11.27 -17.46 -0.55
C SER A 215 -11.14 -16.03 -1.02
N SER A 216 -12.01 -15.17 -0.52
CA SER A 216 -11.96 -13.73 -0.73
C SER A 216 -12.35 -13.01 0.56
N VAL A 217 -11.93 -11.77 0.72
CA VAL A 217 -12.24 -10.97 1.91
C VAL A 217 -13.40 -10.03 1.58
N ALA A 218 -14.40 -10.00 2.46
CA ALA A 218 -15.37 -8.92 2.53
C ALA A 218 -15.13 -8.07 3.78
N THR A 219 -14.97 -6.77 3.58
CA THR A 219 -14.87 -5.82 4.69
C THR A 219 -16.23 -5.17 4.93
N VAL A 220 -16.73 -5.29 6.16
CA VAL A 220 -17.95 -4.64 6.64
C VAL A 220 -17.51 -3.54 7.59
N PHE A 221 -17.75 -2.28 7.24
CA PHE A 221 -17.24 -1.19 8.06
C PHE A 221 -18.24 -0.07 8.27
N GLN A 222 -18.03 0.66 9.37
CA GLN A 222 -18.72 1.91 9.62
C GLN A 222 -17.87 3.06 9.06
N PRO A 223 -18.37 3.80 8.06
CA PRO A 223 -17.65 4.94 7.52
C PRO A 223 -17.55 6.03 8.57
N ASN A 224 -16.41 6.71 8.57
CA ASN A 224 -16.14 7.86 9.42
C ASN A 224 -15.89 9.13 8.59
N LEU A 225 -15.90 9.03 7.26
CA LEU A 225 -15.86 10.16 6.36
C LEU A 225 -16.78 9.90 5.17
N TYR A 226 -17.44 10.95 4.69
CA TYR A 226 -18.16 10.95 3.42
C TYR A 226 -17.58 12.06 2.55
N SER A 227 -17.43 11.78 1.26
CA SER A 227 -16.91 12.76 0.32
C SER A 227 -17.46 12.53 -1.06
N THR A 228 -17.52 13.60 -1.85
CA THR A 228 -17.68 13.45 -3.30
C THR A 228 -16.38 12.95 -3.94
N SER A 229 -16.47 12.21 -5.03
CA SER A 229 -15.34 11.90 -5.91
C SER A 229 -15.16 13.00 -6.95
N GLY A 230 -14.01 13.02 -7.64
CA GLY A 230 -13.77 13.93 -8.78
C GLY A 230 -14.77 13.80 -9.94
N THR A 231 -15.60 12.76 -9.94
CA THR A 231 -16.71 12.52 -10.88
C THR A 231 -18.09 12.89 -10.30
N GLY A 232 -18.13 13.58 -9.16
CA GLY A 232 -19.36 14.02 -8.50
C GLY A 232 -20.12 12.95 -7.70
N SER A 233 -19.66 11.69 -7.67
CA SER A 233 -20.33 10.61 -6.93
C SER A 233 -20.07 10.73 -5.43
N ILE A 234 -21.11 10.53 -4.62
CA ILE A 234 -20.99 10.54 -3.17
C ILE A 234 -20.52 9.17 -2.71
N ARG A 235 -19.46 9.14 -1.90
CA ARG A 235 -18.83 7.92 -1.40
C ARG A 235 -18.62 7.99 0.10
N ALA A 236 -18.65 6.82 0.72
CA ALA A 236 -18.26 6.67 2.11
C ALA A 236 -16.81 6.17 2.18
N TYR A 237 -16.10 6.58 3.22
CA TYR A 237 -14.71 6.25 3.45
C TYR A 237 -14.51 5.86 4.90
N ARG A 238 -13.54 4.99 5.14
CA ARG A 238 -13.00 4.75 6.47
C ARG A 238 -11.55 5.16 6.49
N ILE A 239 -11.24 6.15 7.31
CA ILE A 239 -9.87 6.48 7.68
C ILE A 239 -9.51 5.63 8.88
N ASN A 240 -8.47 4.81 8.75
CA ASN A 240 -7.92 4.06 9.87
C ASN A 240 -7.37 5.07 10.89
N PRO A 241 -7.83 5.05 12.15
CA PRO A 241 -7.41 6.02 13.14
C PRO A 241 -5.92 5.89 13.45
N VAL A 242 -5.35 4.69 13.42
CA VAL A 242 -3.94 4.42 13.76
C VAL A 242 -3.01 4.75 12.60
N THR A 243 -3.32 4.25 11.41
CA THR A 243 -2.39 4.34 10.26
C THR A 243 -2.66 5.52 9.34
N GLY A 244 -3.80 6.20 9.52
CA GLY A 244 -4.29 7.21 8.57
C GLY A 244 -4.72 6.63 7.21
N ALA A 245 -4.62 5.31 7.01
CA ALA A 245 -4.95 4.67 5.74
C ALA A 245 -6.43 4.84 5.39
N ILE A 246 -6.70 5.30 4.17
CA ILE A 246 -8.06 5.46 3.66
C ILE A 246 -8.49 4.17 2.97
N GLN A 247 -9.54 3.54 3.50
CA GLN A 247 -10.23 2.43 2.88
C GLN A 247 -11.49 2.95 2.17
N TYR A 248 -11.64 2.55 0.90
CA TYR A 248 -12.79 2.92 0.10
C TYR A 248 -14.06 2.20 0.56
N GLY A 249 -15.13 2.99 0.58
CA GLY A 249 -16.47 2.46 0.48
C GLY A 249 -16.64 1.67 -0.82
N PRO A 250 -17.28 0.50 -0.75
CA PRO A 250 -17.57 -0.39 -1.88
C PRO A 250 -18.60 0.17 -2.85
N VAL A 251 -19.46 1.06 -2.35
CA VAL A 251 -20.66 1.52 -3.02
C VAL A 251 -20.62 3.05 -3.08
N SER A 252 -20.83 3.59 -4.29
CA SER A 252 -21.24 4.98 -4.43
C SER A 252 -22.58 5.14 -3.73
N ILE A 253 -22.62 5.89 -2.63
CA ILE A 253 -23.83 6.18 -1.86
C ILE A 253 -24.89 6.80 -2.77
N ALA A 254 -24.45 7.69 -3.65
CA ALA A 254 -25.22 8.21 -4.75
C ALA A 254 -24.30 8.50 -5.94
N THR A 255 -24.82 8.36 -7.15
CA THR A 255 -24.19 8.79 -8.40
C THR A 255 -25.10 9.84 -9.04
N PRO A 256 -25.00 11.11 -8.60
CA PRO A 256 -25.83 12.15 -9.15
C PRO A 256 -25.55 12.32 -10.65
N VAL A 257 -26.58 12.72 -11.40
CA VAL A 257 -26.49 12.87 -12.87
C VAL A 257 -25.55 14.00 -13.30
N ASP A 258 -25.46 15.04 -12.46
CA ASP A 258 -24.53 16.15 -12.59
C ASP A 258 -23.51 16.13 -11.44
N ASN A 259 -22.41 16.88 -11.57
CA ASN A 259 -21.44 17.00 -10.49
C ASN A 259 -22.09 17.59 -9.24
N THR A 260 -21.64 17.18 -8.06
CA THR A 260 -22.11 17.74 -6.78
C THR A 260 -21.41 19.08 -6.53
N ALA A 261 -22.17 20.15 -6.29
CA ALA A 261 -21.65 21.47 -5.94
C ALA A 261 -21.37 21.62 -4.43
N GLY A 262 -22.20 20.99 -3.59
CA GLY A 262 -22.06 21.02 -2.13
C GLY A 262 -22.59 19.73 -1.50
N LEU A 263 -21.93 19.23 -0.46
CA LEU A 263 -22.27 18.00 0.26
C LEU A 263 -22.17 18.25 1.77
N GLY A 264 -23.23 17.93 2.52
CA GLY A 264 -23.22 18.01 3.98
C GLY A 264 -23.86 16.79 4.61
N LYS A 265 -23.28 16.32 5.72
CA LYS A 265 -23.85 15.25 6.55
C LYS A 265 -24.57 15.85 7.74
N ASN A 266 -25.87 15.63 7.83
CA ASN A 266 -26.61 15.93 9.05
C ASN A 266 -26.22 14.94 10.16
N LYS A 267 -25.99 15.46 11.37
CA LYS A 267 -25.85 14.60 12.55
C LYS A 267 -27.23 14.02 12.87
N SER A 268 -27.27 12.78 13.36
CA SER A 268 -28.54 12.18 13.78
C SER A 268 -29.28 13.15 14.70
N SER A 269 -30.48 13.54 14.29
CA SER A 269 -31.31 14.54 14.95
C SER A 269 -32.74 14.04 15.08
N VAL A 270 -33.56 14.72 15.88
CA VAL A 270 -34.96 14.34 16.09
C VAL A 270 -35.74 14.20 14.78
N ASN A 271 -35.39 15.00 13.76
CA ASN A 271 -36.07 14.98 12.46
C ASN A 271 -35.33 14.17 11.39
N ASP A 272 -34.12 13.70 11.70
CA ASP A 272 -33.27 12.94 10.79
C ASP A 272 -32.52 11.89 11.61
N ALA A 273 -33.25 10.86 12.03
CA ALA A 273 -32.73 9.83 12.92
C ALA A 273 -31.53 9.09 12.31
N ASN A 274 -31.45 9.00 10.98
CA ASN A 274 -30.40 8.29 10.27
C ASN A 274 -29.17 9.18 9.99
N GLY A 275 -29.27 10.49 10.18
CA GLY A 275 -28.20 11.44 9.86
C GLY A 275 -27.85 11.40 8.37
N ASN A 276 -28.84 11.74 7.54
CA ASN A 276 -28.75 11.69 6.09
C ASN A 276 -27.66 12.60 5.52
N LEU A 277 -27.20 12.25 4.33
CA LEU A 277 -26.39 13.13 3.51
C LEU A 277 -27.31 14.01 2.68
N TYR A 278 -27.02 15.30 2.65
CA TYR A 278 -27.69 16.28 1.80
C TYR A 278 -26.69 16.80 0.79
N TYR A 279 -27.13 16.97 -0.45
CA TYR A 279 -26.25 17.47 -1.50
C TYR A 279 -26.99 18.35 -2.49
N ILE A 280 -26.21 19.17 -3.18
CA ILE A 280 -26.65 20.14 -4.18
C ILE A 280 -25.96 19.79 -5.49
N LEU A 281 -26.69 19.83 -6.60
CA LEU A 281 -26.13 19.63 -7.93
C LEU A 281 -25.48 20.91 -8.45
N ASN A 282 -24.43 20.76 -9.25
CA ASN A 282 -23.82 21.86 -9.99
C ASN A 282 -24.63 22.13 -11.26
N THR A 283 -25.56 23.06 -11.16
CA THR A 283 -26.45 23.47 -12.25
C THR A 283 -26.14 24.91 -12.63
N ASN A 284 -25.90 25.17 -13.90
CA ASN A 284 -25.49 26.46 -14.46
C ASN A 284 -26.64 27.25 -15.11
N THR A 285 -27.90 26.91 -14.81
CA THR A 285 -29.08 27.53 -15.45
C THR A 285 -30.26 27.72 -14.47
N ASN A 286 -30.01 27.69 -13.16
CA ASN A 286 -31.09 27.65 -12.17
C ASN A 286 -31.51 29.02 -11.66
N GLU A 287 -30.99 30.12 -12.23
CA GLU A 287 -31.44 31.48 -11.88
C GLU A 287 -31.36 31.72 -10.36
N GLY A 288 -30.27 31.30 -9.71
CA GLY A 288 -30.11 31.42 -8.27
C GLY A 288 -30.79 30.35 -7.40
N GLN A 289 -31.59 29.44 -7.98
CA GLN A 289 -32.24 28.36 -7.25
C GLN A 289 -31.33 27.16 -7.00
N VAL A 290 -31.24 26.78 -5.73
CA VAL A 290 -30.48 25.64 -5.26
C VAL A 290 -31.44 24.51 -4.92
N GLN A 291 -31.40 23.44 -5.71
CA GLN A 291 -32.15 22.22 -5.44
C GLN A 291 -31.38 21.33 -4.47
N ILE A 292 -32.04 20.93 -3.37
CA ILE A 292 -31.45 20.09 -2.33
C ILE A 292 -31.98 18.66 -2.48
N TYR A 293 -31.05 17.71 -2.41
CA TYR A 293 -31.32 16.28 -2.41
C TYR A 293 -30.88 15.67 -1.09
N SER A 294 -31.56 14.62 -0.65
CA SER A 294 -31.19 13.79 0.51
C SER A 294 -30.96 12.35 0.07
N VAL A 295 -29.97 11.69 0.68
CA VAL A 295 -29.71 10.26 0.53
C VAL A 295 -29.30 9.64 1.86
N SER A 296 -29.70 8.39 2.08
CA SER A 296 -29.28 7.62 3.25
C SER A 296 -27.76 7.44 3.28
N PRO A 297 -27.11 7.53 4.46
CA PRO A 297 -25.67 7.34 4.59
C PRO A 297 -25.20 5.90 4.30
N THR A 298 -26.12 4.95 4.17
CA THR A 298 -25.87 3.56 3.78
C THR A 298 -26.13 3.32 2.28
N GLY A 299 -26.47 4.35 1.52
CA GLY A 299 -26.90 4.24 0.12
C GLY A 299 -28.41 4.12 -0.04
N GLY A 300 -28.87 4.27 -1.28
CA GLY A 300 -30.29 4.21 -1.63
C GLY A 300 -30.64 5.21 -2.73
N ALA A 301 -31.93 5.38 -3.00
CA ALA A 301 -32.39 6.38 -3.96
C ALA A 301 -32.25 7.79 -3.37
N SER A 302 -31.63 8.69 -4.13
CA SER A 302 -31.64 10.12 -3.80
C SER A 302 -33.03 10.70 -3.97
N THR A 303 -33.46 11.52 -3.02
CA THR A 303 -34.77 12.18 -3.02
C THR A 303 -34.60 13.69 -3.09
N SER A 304 -35.32 14.37 -3.98
CA SER A 304 -35.42 15.83 -3.97
C SER A 304 -36.26 16.27 -2.77
N VAL A 305 -35.70 17.09 -1.89
CA VAL A 305 -36.32 17.47 -0.59
C VAL A 305 -36.69 18.95 -0.51
N GLY A 306 -36.43 19.74 -1.56
CA GLY A 306 -36.85 21.13 -1.64
C GLY A 306 -35.80 22.02 -2.31
N SER A 307 -36.22 23.21 -2.76
CA SER A 307 -35.35 24.21 -3.35
C SER A 307 -35.31 25.48 -2.50
N ILE A 308 -34.20 26.22 -2.60
CA ILE A 308 -34.01 27.52 -1.97
C ILE A 308 -33.54 28.49 -3.06
N ASP A 309 -34.24 29.61 -3.21
CA ASP A 309 -33.81 30.73 -4.02
C ASP A 309 -32.81 31.57 -3.20
N MET A 310 -31.54 31.58 -3.61
CA MET A 310 -30.44 32.18 -2.85
C MET A 310 -30.28 33.67 -3.11
N ASN A 311 -30.55 34.12 -4.34
CA ASN A 311 -30.29 35.49 -4.81
C ASN A 311 -31.57 36.35 -4.88
N GLY A 312 -32.73 35.75 -4.55
CA GLY A 312 -34.01 36.41 -4.34
C GLY A 312 -34.96 36.31 -5.53
N ALA A 313 -36.26 36.30 -5.23
CA ALA A 313 -37.31 36.09 -6.21
C ALA A 313 -37.21 37.03 -7.43
N GLY A 314 -37.14 36.44 -8.62
CA GLY A 314 -37.08 37.16 -9.89
C GLY A 314 -35.67 37.56 -10.33
N ASN A 315 -34.62 37.17 -9.60
CA ASN A 315 -33.24 37.38 -10.00
C ASN A 315 -32.73 36.21 -10.85
N THR A 316 -32.47 36.45 -12.13
CA THR A 316 -32.04 35.41 -13.07
C THR A 316 -30.52 35.19 -13.11
N GLY A 317 -29.75 35.82 -12.21
CA GLY A 317 -28.30 35.67 -12.15
C GLY A 317 -27.88 34.29 -11.63
N ASP A 318 -26.99 33.61 -12.35
CA ASP A 318 -26.47 32.32 -11.93
C ASP A 318 -25.52 32.44 -10.73
N LEU A 319 -25.43 31.36 -9.94
CA LEU A 319 -24.45 31.23 -8.87
C LEU A 319 -23.19 30.57 -9.44
N GLY A 320 -22.03 31.15 -9.16
CA GLY A 320 -20.73 30.59 -9.53
C GLY A 320 -20.20 29.56 -8.51
N PHE A 321 -20.66 29.65 -7.27
CA PHE A 321 -20.20 28.82 -6.15
C PHE A 321 -21.36 28.55 -5.20
N VAL A 322 -21.52 27.30 -4.76
CA VAL A 322 -22.52 26.89 -3.77
C VAL A 322 -21.91 25.79 -2.91
N ARG A 323 -21.93 25.93 -1.58
CA ARG A 323 -21.44 24.92 -0.64
C ARG A 323 -22.43 24.69 0.48
N LEU A 324 -22.36 23.50 1.09
CA LEU A 324 -23.31 23.03 2.09
C LEU A 324 -22.58 22.36 3.26
N ALA A 325 -22.91 22.76 4.47
CA ALA A 325 -22.51 22.03 5.68
C ALA A 325 -23.63 22.01 6.70
N PHE A 326 -23.54 21.09 7.64
CA PHE A 326 -24.45 21.03 8.78
C PHE A 326 -23.76 21.50 10.05
N ASP A 327 -24.49 22.26 10.84
CA ASP A 327 -24.07 22.68 12.17
C ASP A 327 -24.31 21.56 13.21
N GLN A 328 -23.84 21.76 14.44
CA GLN A 328 -23.97 20.75 15.50
C GLN A 328 -25.43 20.47 15.92
N ASN A 329 -26.37 21.36 15.56
CA ASN A 329 -27.79 21.27 15.90
C ASN A 329 -28.63 20.64 14.76
N GLY A 330 -27.99 20.26 13.65
CA GLY A 330 -28.63 19.67 12.49
C GLY A 330 -29.31 20.67 11.56
N LEU A 331 -28.90 21.95 11.60
CA LEU A 331 -29.27 22.92 10.57
C LEU A 331 -28.27 22.84 9.41
N GLY A 332 -28.79 22.70 8.20
CA GLY A 332 -28.02 22.83 6.97
C GLY A 332 -27.82 24.30 6.64
N TRP A 333 -26.60 24.66 6.28
CA TRP A 333 -26.18 26.02 5.92
C TRP A 333 -25.62 26.02 4.52
N ILE A 334 -26.07 26.97 3.71
CA ILE A 334 -25.61 27.16 2.34
C ILE A 334 -24.92 28.51 2.25
N VAL A 335 -23.71 28.51 1.70
CA VAL A 335 -23.00 29.72 1.29
C VAL A 335 -22.84 29.66 -0.22
N ALA A 336 -23.29 30.71 -0.90
CA ALA A 336 -23.23 30.81 -2.35
C ALA A 336 -22.62 32.13 -2.79
N GLY A 337 -21.85 32.13 -3.88
CA GLY A 337 -21.32 33.34 -4.51
C GLY A 337 -21.76 33.42 -5.96
N ASP A 338 -21.98 34.63 -6.47
CA ASP A 338 -22.29 34.87 -7.89
C ASP A 338 -21.04 34.98 -8.78
N GLY A 339 -19.85 34.75 -8.21
CA GLY A 339 -18.57 34.89 -8.90
C GLY A 339 -18.14 36.35 -9.12
N SER A 340 -18.88 37.32 -8.57
CA SER A 340 -18.61 38.75 -8.70
C SER A 340 -18.53 39.44 -7.33
N THR A 341 -19.58 40.13 -6.90
CA THR A 341 -19.59 41.01 -5.71
C THR A 341 -20.46 40.51 -4.58
N ASN A 342 -21.31 39.49 -4.79
CA ASN A 342 -22.30 39.09 -3.79
C ASN A 342 -22.06 37.67 -3.26
N ILE A 343 -22.24 37.53 -1.95
CA ILE A 343 -22.21 36.25 -1.24
C ILE A 343 -23.53 36.07 -0.50
N TYR A 344 -24.27 35.03 -0.80
CA TYR A 344 -25.57 34.73 -0.21
C TYR A 344 -25.45 33.64 0.85
N ILE A 345 -26.23 33.77 1.93
CA ILE A 345 -26.30 32.78 3.01
C ILE A 345 -27.74 32.34 3.20
N ALA A 346 -27.95 31.03 3.33
CA ALA A 346 -29.24 30.45 3.71
C ALA A 346 -29.06 29.34 4.75
N SER A 347 -30.12 29.05 5.49
CA SER A 347 -30.19 27.91 6.39
C SER A 347 -31.52 27.16 6.25
N PHE A 348 -31.51 25.86 6.57
CA PHE A 348 -32.68 25.01 6.58
C PHE A 348 -32.54 23.88 7.59
N ARG A 349 -33.64 23.20 7.91
CA ARG A 349 -33.67 22.01 8.76
C ARG A 349 -33.86 20.76 7.93
N GLY A 350 -32.91 19.82 8.04
CA GLY A 350 -32.98 18.50 7.41
C GLY A 350 -34.00 17.59 8.10
N ASN A 351 -34.82 16.90 7.30
CA ASN A 351 -35.91 16.02 7.76
C ASN A 351 -35.84 14.60 7.14
N GLY A 352 -34.62 14.05 7.03
CA GLY A 352 -34.38 12.82 6.30
C GLY A 352 -34.79 12.94 4.82
N SER A 353 -35.59 11.99 4.33
CA SER A 353 -36.13 11.96 2.96
C SER A 353 -37.40 12.80 2.77
N SER A 354 -37.87 13.50 3.81
CA SER A 354 -39.02 14.41 3.73
C SER A 354 -38.60 15.83 3.35
N ALA A 355 -39.57 16.67 3.00
CA ALA A 355 -39.31 18.07 2.65
C ALA A 355 -38.56 18.81 3.76
N ILE A 356 -37.58 19.64 3.37
CA ILE A 356 -36.86 20.53 4.28
C ILE A 356 -37.83 21.53 4.93
N SER A 357 -37.46 22.05 6.09
CA SER A 357 -38.29 23.00 6.85
C SER A 357 -37.45 24.14 7.43
N ASN A 358 -38.09 25.16 8.01
CA ASN A 358 -37.43 26.32 8.60
C ASN A 358 -36.37 26.95 7.69
N VAL A 359 -36.74 27.16 6.42
CA VAL A 359 -35.88 27.78 5.41
C VAL A 359 -35.76 29.27 5.71
N ASN A 360 -34.52 29.76 5.84
CA ASN A 360 -34.21 31.18 6.01
C ASN A 360 -33.18 31.61 4.98
N THR A 361 -33.41 32.76 4.35
CA THR A 361 -32.44 33.43 3.48
C THR A 361 -32.04 34.76 4.13
N TYR A 362 -30.74 35.05 4.15
CA TYR A 362 -30.19 36.20 4.88
C TYR A 362 -29.69 37.33 3.96
N GLY A 363 -29.90 37.19 2.64
CA GLY A 363 -29.46 38.15 1.64
C GLY A 363 -27.94 38.18 1.45
N ASN A 364 -27.43 39.29 0.91
CA ASN A 364 -26.00 39.48 0.64
C ASN A 364 -25.22 39.70 1.95
N ALA A 365 -24.26 38.83 2.21
CA ALA A 365 -23.38 38.88 3.36
C ALA A 365 -22.37 40.04 3.21
N THR A 366 -22.18 40.76 4.31
CA THR A 366 -21.09 41.73 4.42
C THR A 366 -19.76 40.98 4.56
N LEU A 367 -18.82 41.26 3.67
CA LEU A 367 -17.45 40.75 3.81
C LEU A 367 -16.61 41.76 4.60
N THR A 368 -15.95 41.29 5.65
CA THR A 368 -15.01 42.08 6.43
C THR A 368 -13.60 41.53 6.25
N PHE A 369 -12.72 42.37 5.70
CA PHE A 369 -11.35 42.00 5.38
C PHE A 369 -10.38 42.69 6.32
N SER A 370 -9.40 41.93 6.82
CA SER A 370 -8.23 42.43 7.54
C SER A 370 -6.97 42.49 6.65
N GLY A 371 -7.11 42.24 5.34
CA GLY A 371 -6.06 42.24 4.30
C GLY A 371 -6.65 41.93 2.92
N ALA A 372 -5.88 41.40 1.97
CA ALA A 372 -6.39 41.08 0.62
C ALA A 372 -7.53 40.03 0.66
N GLY A 373 -8.56 40.25 -0.15
CA GLY A 373 -9.70 39.34 -0.31
C GLY A 373 -10.87 40.02 -1.04
N SER A 374 -11.70 39.23 -1.71
CA SER A 374 -12.88 39.70 -2.44
C SER A 374 -13.98 38.64 -2.50
N ALA A 375 -15.22 39.05 -2.79
CA ALA A 375 -16.31 38.10 -3.05
C ALA A 375 -16.01 37.19 -4.27
N ALA A 376 -15.25 37.69 -5.25
CA ALA A 376 -14.82 36.93 -6.41
C ALA A 376 -13.84 35.78 -6.06
N ASP A 377 -13.32 35.72 -4.83
CA ASP A 377 -12.46 34.61 -4.38
C ASP A 377 -13.28 33.35 -4.08
N PHE A 378 -14.60 33.48 -3.87
CA PHE A 378 -15.51 32.36 -3.64
C PHE A 378 -15.90 31.71 -4.98
N GLN A 379 -14.93 31.26 -5.75
CA GLN A 379 -15.14 30.46 -6.97
C GLN A 379 -14.91 28.97 -6.73
N ASN A 380 -14.08 28.64 -5.74
CA ASN A 380 -13.85 27.27 -5.28
C ASN A 380 -13.53 27.26 -3.79
N GLY A 381 -13.69 26.12 -3.13
CA GLY A 381 -13.56 25.96 -1.69
C GLY A 381 -14.60 25.02 -1.13
N ASP A 382 -14.90 25.15 0.15
CA ASP A 382 -15.89 24.38 0.89
C ASP A 382 -16.22 25.09 2.22
N ILE A 383 -17.27 24.66 2.91
CA ILE A 383 -17.66 25.17 4.22
C ILE A 383 -17.74 24.05 5.25
N ALA A 384 -17.39 24.33 6.51
CA ALA A 384 -17.64 23.40 7.62
C ALA A 384 -17.78 24.14 8.94
N PHE A 385 -18.44 23.49 9.90
CA PHE A 385 -18.55 23.98 11.26
C PHE A 385 -17.41 23.45 12.13
N GLY A 386 -16.76 24.35 12.85
CA GLY A 386 -15.71 24.05 13.82
C GLY A 386 -16.13 24.30 15.27
N PRO A 387 -15.16 24.27 16.21
CA PRO A 387 -15.39 24.53 17.62
C PRO A 387 -16.19 25.82 17.88
N GLY A 388 -17.13 25.76 18.82
CA GLY A 388 -18.01 26.88 19.15
C GLY A 388 -19.15 27.12 18.14
N ASN A 389 -19.40 26.16 17.24
CA ASN A 389 -20.41 26.27 16.17
C ASN A 389 -20.16 27.44 15.21
N ILE A 390 -18.88 27.73 14.96
CA ILE A 390 -18.44 28.76 14.01
C ILE A 390 -18.36 28.11 12.63
N LEU A 391 -18.99 28.72 11.63
CA LEU A 391 -18.84 28.31 10.23
C LEU A 391 -17.53 28.87 9.67
N TYR A 392 -16.76 28.00 9.04
CA TYR A 392 -15.53 28.30 8.33
C TYR A 392 -15.78 28.10 6.84
N ALA A 393 -15.44 29.09 6.03
CA ALA A 393 -15.56 29.02 4.57
C ALA A 393 -14.20 29.19 3.92
N LEU A 394 -13.82 28.22 3.08
CA LEU A 394 -12.67 28.32 2.21
C LEU A 394 -13.05 29.10 0.95
N ALA A 395 -12.21 30.06 0.59
CA ALA A 395 -12.27 30.77 -0.69
C ALA A 395 -10.91 30.67 -1.36
N ASN A 396 -10.89 30.26 -2.63
CA ASN A 396 -9.67 30.02 -3.37
C ASN A 396 -9.56 30.99 -4.53
N VAL A 397 -8.51 31.81 -4.50
CA VAL A 397 -8.15 32.66 -5.63
C VAL A 397 -7.61 31.78 -6.75
N THR A 398 -8.17 31.91 -7.96
CA THR A 398 -7.71 31.16 -9.13
C THR A 398 -6.21 31.40 -9.39
N GLY A 399 -5.39 30.36 -9.22
CA GLY A 399 -3.92 30.44 -9.36
C GLY A 399 -3.21 31.19 -8.23
N GLY A 400 -3.89 31.50 -7.12
CA GLY A 400 -3.38 32.31 -6.02
C GLY A 400 -3.56 31.67 -4.63
N ASP A 401 -3.79 32.50 -3.62
CA ASP A 401 -3.93 32.11 -2.22
C ASP A 401 -5.26 31.40 -1.91
N THR A 402 -5.23 30.54 -0.89
CA THR A 402 -6.44 30.05 -0.20
C THR A 402 -6.67 30.86 1.08
N TYR A 403 -7.88 31.40 1.23
CA TYR A 403 -8.32 32.13 2.42
C TYR A 403 -9.35 31.34 3.22
N ILE A 404 -9.36 31.55 4.54
CA ILE A 404 -10.38 31.04 5.45
C ILE A 404 -11.16 32.23 6.03
N TYR A 405 -12.47 32.23 5.83
CA TYR A 405 -13.43 33.17 6.41
C TYR A 405 -14.20 32.50 7.54
N THR A 406 -14.66 33.30 8.51
CA THR A 406 -15.53 32.81 9.60
C THR A 406 -16.82 33.59 9.69
N LEU A 407 -17.89 32.87 9.99
CA LEU A 407 -19.18 33.40 10.41
C LEU A 407 -19.41 33.00 11.87
N ASN A 408 -19.31 33.98 12.78
CA ASN A 408 -19.28 33.74 14.23
C ASN A 408 -20.67 33.74 14.90
N SER A 409 -21.73 34.12 14.17
CA SER A 409 -23.10 34.15 14.69
C SER A 409 -24.04 33.42 13.74
N THR A 410 -24.64 32.33 14.22
CA THR A 410 -25.70 31.62 13.49
C THR A 410 -27.10 32.20 13.74
N THR A 411 -27.23 33.15 14.68
CA THR A 411 -28.49 33.87 14.96
C THR A 411 -28.63 35.15 14.15
N SER A 412 -27.52 35.76 13.73
CA SER A 412 -27.49 36.91 12.81
C SER A 412 -26.34 36.74 11.82
N PRO A 413 -26.49 35.83 10.85
CA PRO A 413 -25.40 35.35 10.00
C PRO A 413 -25.13 36.29 8.81
N THR A 414 -24.87 37.57 9.06
CA THR A 414 -24.76 38.58 8.00
C THR A 414 -23.34 38.94 7.63
N THR A 415 -22.33 38.48 8.38
CA THR A 415 -20.93 38.93 8.19
C THR A 415 -19.95 37.76 8.14
N LEU A 416 -19.22 37.64 7.03
CA LEU A 416 -18.06 36.76 6.91
C LEU A 416 -16.79 37.58 7.13
N THR A 417 -15.97 37.16 8.08
CA THR A 417 -14.70 37.84 8.43
C THR A 417 -13.52 37.01 7.96
N ARG A 418 -12.62 37.60 7.16
CA ARG A 418 -11.36 36.94 6.77
C ARG A 418 -10.50 36.67 8.01
N LYS A 419 -10.18 35.40 8.24
CA LYS A 419 -9.45 34.94 9.42
C LYS A 419 -8.01 34.57 9.12
N TRP A 420 -7.76 33.78 8.08
CA TRP A 420 -6.43 33.24 7.77
C TRP A 420 -6.11 33.20 6.27
N THR A 421 -4.82 33.31 5.94
CA THR A 421 -4.25 32.84 4.66
C THR A 421 -3.60 31.48 4.89
N VAL A 422 -3.84 30.51 4.02
CA VAL A 422 -3.24 29.18 4.12
C VAL A 422 -1.91 29.15 3.36
N GLN A 423 -0.86 28.64 3.98
CA GLN A 423 0.46 28.41 3.37
C GLN A 423 0.95 26.99 3.64
N THR A 424 1.97 26.56 2.90
CA THR A 424 2.78 25.38 3.23
C THR A 424 4.20 25.83 3.57
N GLY A 425 5.01 24.93 4.13
CA GLY A 425 6.38 25.21 4.57
C GLY A 425 7.34 25.80 3.51
N GLY A 426 6.93 25.96 2.26
CA GLY A 426 7.70 26.59 1.18
C GLY A 426 7.00 27.75 0.44
N GLY A 427 5.81 28.21 0.86
CA GLY A 427 5.12 29.34 0.22
C GLY A 427 3.59 29.21 0.12
N VAL A 428 3.00 29.84 -0.90
CA VAL A 428 1.54 29.88 -1.14
C VAL A 428 0.98 28.47 -1.22
N PHE A 429 -0.12 28.22 -0.51
CA PHE A 429 -0.87 26.98 -0.63
C PHE A 429 -1.70 26.99 -1.91
N THR A 430 -1.07 26.65 -3.04
CA THR A 430 -1.76 26.48 -4.32
C THR A 430 -2.27 25.04 -4.43
N GLY A 431 -3.25 24.69 -3.61
CA GLY A 431 -4.01 23.46 -3.83
C GLY A 431 -4.70 23.59 -5.19
N THR A 432 -4.19 22.92 -6.23
CA THR A 432 -4.67 23.04 -7.63
C THR A 432 -6.17 22.79 -7.79
N SER A 433 -6.83 22.25 -6.76
CA SER A 433 -8.24 22.42 -6.48
C SER A 433 -8.44 22.11 -4.99
N VAL A 434 -8.57 23.12 -4.12
CA VAL A 434 -9.03 22.91 -2.74
C VAL A 434 -10.52 22.65 -2.81
N ASN A 435 -10.94 21.47 -2.37
CA ASN A 435 -12.26 20.95 -2.72
C ASN A 435 -13.16 20.72 -1.52
N GLY A 436 -12.59 20.57 -0.32
CA GLY A 436 -13.33 20.14 0.85
C GLY A 436 -12.65 20.54 2.16
N VAL A 437 -13.46 20.69 3.20
CA VAL A 437 -13.01 21.10 4.53
C VAL A 437 -13.76 20.36 5.62
N ALA A 438 -13.05 19.91 6.65
CA ALA A 438 -13.67 19.22 7.78
C ALA A 438 -12.88 19.48 9.06
N TRP A 439 -13.58 19.48 10.20
CA TRP A 439 -12.97 19.70 11.52
C TRP A 439 -12.85 18.41 12.29
N THR A 440 -11.76 18.18 13.00
CA THR A 440 -11.71 17.11 14.01
C THR A 440 -12.44 17.52 15.28
N GLN A 441 -12.87 16.54 16.09
CA GLN A 441 -13.41 16.80 17.44
C GLN A 441 -12.44 17.58 18.33
N THR A 442 -11.13 17.43 18.10
CA THR A 442 -10.07 18.12 18.84
C THR A 442 -9.83 19.56 18.34
N GLY A 443 -10.58 20.04 17.34
CA GLY A 443 -10.51 21.42 16.87
C GLY A 443 -9.40 21.69 15.85
N SER A 444 -8.89 20.67 15.17
CA SER A 444 -7.97 20.85 14.04
C SER A 444 -8.70 20.77 12.70
N LEU A 445 -8.22 21.53 11.71
CA LEU A 445 -8.85 21.64 10.40
C LEU A 445 -8.16 20.75 9.37
N HIS A 446 -8.95 20.00 8.60
CA HIS A 446 -8.49 19.21 7.46
C HIS A 446 -9.03 19.82 6.17
N ILE A 447 -8.16 19.90 5.16
CA ILE A 447 -8.46 20.43 3.83
C ILE A 447 -8.15 19.35 2.81
N SER A 448 -9.13 18.96 1.99
CA SER A 448 -8.91 18.09 0.84
C SER A 448 -8.50 18.90 -0.38
N THR A 449 -7.54 18.38 -1.11
CA THR A 449 -7.08 18.90 -2.40
C THR A 449 -7.02 17.78 -3.43
N GLY A 450 -6.72 18.12 -4.69
CA GLY A 450 -6.48 17.12 -5.73
C GLY A 450 -5.35 16.13 -5.45
N ASN A 451 -4.42 16.45 -4.54
CA ASN A 451 -3.24 15.61 -4.24
C ASN A 451 -3.17 15.06 -2.81
N GLY A 452 -4.10 15.44 -1.92
CA GLY A 452 -4.11 14.86 -0.58
C GLY A 452 -5.01 15.55 0.42
N ILE A 453 -4.84 15.15 1.67
CA ILE A 453 -5.40 15.83 2.83
C ILE A 453 -4.29 16.61 3.51
N TYR A 454 -4.57 17.90 3.72
CA TYR A 454 -3.75 18.80 4.51
C TYR A 454 -4.41 19.05 5.85
N PHE A 455 -3.57 19.29 6.85
CA PHE A 455 -3.96 19.53 8.22
C PHE A 455 -3.43 20.88 8.67
N ILE A 456 -4.28 21.64 9.38
CA ILE A 456 -3.92 22.88 10.05
C ILE A 456 -4.19 22.68 11.55
N ASP A 457 -3.13 22.81 12.35
CA ASP A 457 -3.22 22.82 13.80
C ASP A 457 -3.58 24.23 14.30
N GLN A 458 -4.79 24.36 14.86
CA GLN A 458 -5.25 25.62 15.42
C GLN A 458 -4.40 26.10 16.62
N THR A 459 -3.72 25.21 17.34
CA THR A 459 -2.85 25.62 18.46
C THR A 459 -1.60 26.36 17.98
N THR A 460 -1.22 26.16 16.71
CA THR A 460 -0.13 26.88 16.04
C THR A 460 -0.63 28.09 15.22
N ALA A 461 -1.95 28.29 15.15
CA ALA A 461 -2.55 29.43 14.46
C ALA A 461 -2.38 30.70 15.30
N ASN A 462 -1.32 31.45 15.01
CA ASN A 462 -0.96 32.65 15.73
C ASN A 462 -1.95 33.79 15.39
N SER A 463 -2.76 34.24 16.34
CA SER A 463 -3.57 35.48 16.28
C SER A 463 -4.68 35.57 15.21
N SER A 464 -5.55 36.57 15.37
CA SER A 464 -6.47 37.04 14.32
C SER A 464 -5.67 37.66 13.17
N ASN A 465 -5.86 37.16 11.95
CA ASN A 465 -5.32 37.69 10.68
C ASN A 465 -3.91 37.22 10.26
N SER A 466 -3.44 36.07 10.74
CA SER A 466 -2.13 35.54 10.31
C SER A 466 -2.25 34.42 9.28
N THR A 467 -1.11 34.16 8.63
CA THR A 467 -0.86 32.93 7.90
C THR A 467 -0.99 31.72 8.83
N VAL A 468 -1.69 30.69 8.37
CA VAL A 468 -1.70 29.35 8.99
C VAL A 468 -0.98 28.35 8.09
N GLN A 469 -0.23 27.46 8.72
CA GLN A 469 0.53 26.43 8.01
C GLN A 469 -0.32 25.17 7.86
N ALA A 470 -0.54 24.78 6.62
CA ALA A 470 -1.10 23.51 6.21
C ALA A 470 0.03 22.52 5.96
N THR A 471 -0.03 21.36 6.60
CA THR A 471 0.89 20.24 6.37
C THR A 471 0.14 19.10 5.70
N GLN A 472 0.69 18.55 4.61
CA GLN A 472 0.12 17.35 4.00
C GLN A 472 0.28 16.16 4.96
N VAL A 473 -0.84 15.58 5.39
CA VAL A 473 -0.86 14.42 6.28
C VAL A 473 -1.19 13.12 5.55
N LEU A 474 -1.81 13.22 4.36
CA LEU A 474 -2.11 12.07 3.51
C LEU A 474 -1.94 12.44 2.04
N SER A 475 -1.26 11.59 1.27
CA SER A 475 -1.15 11.69 -0.18
C SER A 475 -2.19 10.79 -0.84
N PHE A 476 -3.24 11.39 -1.40
CA PHE A 476 -4.39 10.68 -1.94
C PHE A 476 -5.12 11.55 -2.97
N SER A 477 -5.70 10.95 -4.01
CA SER A 477 -6.52 11.66 -5.00
C SER A 477 -7.98 11.18 -4.96
N GLY A 478 -8.91 12.10 -5.17
CA GLY A 478 -10.33 11.79 -5.35
C GLY A 478 -11.23 12.05 -4.14
N LEU A 479 -10.75 12.73 -3.08
CA LEU A 479 -11.62 13.39 -2.12
C LEU A 479 -11.81 14.83 -2.56
N THR A 480 -13.01 15.16 -3.02
CA THR A 480 -13.36 16.53 -3.39
C THR A 480 -14.03 17.24 -2.23
N ASP A 481 -15.34 17.14 -2.08
CA ASP A 481 -16.12 17.83 -1.03
C ASP A 481 -16.26 16.93 0.21
N LEU A 482 -15.84 17.39 1.39
CA LEU A 482 -15.86 16.60 2.63
C LEU A 482 -17.15 16.87 3.40
N ALA A 483 -18.08 15.92 3.40
CA ALA A 483 -19.42 16.10 3.99
C ALA A 483 -19.45 16.29 5.52
N SER A 484 -18.31 16.27 6.21
CA SER A 484 -18.26 16.03 7.65
C SER A 484 -17.98 17.29 8.46
N SER A 485 -18.80 17.53 9.48
CA SER A 485 -18.46 18.42 10.59
C SER A 485 -17.39 17.82 11.52
N GLU A 486 -17.15 16.50 11.44
CA GLU A 486 -16.19 15.77 12.27
C GLU A 486 -15.30 14.86 11.38
N PHE A 487 -14.12 15.32 10.99
CA PHE A 487 -13.06 14.50 10.39
C PHE A 487 -12.58 13.46 11.43
N PRO A 488 -12.37 12.20 11.04
CA PRO A 488 -11.96 11.15 11.96
C PRO A 488 -10.70 11.52 12.73
N SER A 489 -10.74 11.39 14.06
CA SER A 489 -9.54 11.51 14.88
C SER A 489 -8.54 10.42 14.47
N GLN A 490 -7.36 10.82 13.98
CA GLN A 490 -6.23 9.91 13.89
C GLN A 490 -5.69 9.70 15.32
N SER A 491 -5.78 8.48 15.85
CA SER A 491 -4.93 8.06 16.96
C SER A 491 -3.51 8.00 16.41
N THR A 492 -2.65 8.87 16.92
CA THR A 492 -1.35 9.18 16.36
C THR A 492 -0.53 7.94 15.98
N LEU A 493 0.09 7.99 14.79
CA LEU A 493 1.35 7.28 14.60
C LEU A 493 2.38 7.98 15.53
N PRO A 494 3.20 7.24 16.29
CA PRO A 494 4.05 7.83 17.33
C PRO A 494 5.03 8.86 16.76
N VAL A 495 5.41 9.83 17.60
CA VAL A 495 6.51 10.77 17.32
C VAL A 495 7.71 10.04 16.74
N THR A 496 8.21 10.53 15.60
CA THR A 496 9.40 9.93 15.00
C THR A 496 10.64 10.57 15.62
N PHE A 497 11.32 9.85 16.51
CA PHE A 497 12.58 10.31 17.10
C PHE A 497 13.69 10.41 16.04
N GLY A 498 14.42 11.51 16.07
CA GLY A 498 15.70 11.68 15.37
C GLY A 498 16.86 11.20 16.24
N GLU A 499 17.85 12.08 16.45
CA GLU A 499 19.00 11.75 17.29
C GLU A 499 18.61 11.78 18.77
N VAL A 500 19.18 10.87 19.56
CA VAL A 500 19.17 10.93 21.02
C VAL A 500 20.61 10.73 21.46
N ALA A 501 21.10 11.61 22.32
CA ALA A 501 22.48 11.63 22.81
C ALA A 501 22.52 12.06 24.28
N VAL A 502 23.59 11.67 24.96
CA VAL A 502 23.90 12.12 26.32
C VAL A 502 25.40 12.38 26.44
N LYS A 503 25.77 13.48 27.09
CA LYS A 503 27.16 13.83 27.38
C LYS A 503 27.34 14.28 28.84
N LYS A 504 28.54 14.12 29.37
CA LYS A 504 28.90 14.57 30.72
C LYS A 504 29.21 16.07 30.67
N ALA A 505 28.60 16.84 31.58
CA ALA A 505 28.85 18.27 31.75
C ALA A 505 29.15 18.55 33.23
N GLY A 506 30.43 18.47 33.60
CA GLY A 506 30.86 18.57 35.00
C GLY A 506 30.31 17.42 35.85
N ALA A 507 29.51 17.76 36.87
CA ALA A 507 28.78 16.80 37.72
C ALA A 507 27.41 16.39 37.14
N ASN A 508 27.01 16.91 35.98
CA ASN A 508 25.70 16.72 35.38
C ASN A 508 25.77 15.85 34.12
N ALA A 509 24.61 15.32 33.72
CA ALA A 509 24.40 14.72 32.40
C ALA A 509 23.50 15.63 31.57
N GLU A 510 23.95 15.99 30.37
CA GLU A 510 23.15 16.73 29.40
C GLU A 510 22.59 15.73 28.37
N VAL A 511 21.28 15.53 28.40
CA VAL A 511 20.55 14.67 27.48
C VAL A 511 19.93 15.55 26.40
N SER A 512 20.18 15.24 25.14
CA SER A 512 19.62 15.98 24.01
C SER A 512 18.95 15.02 23.05
N TRP A 513 17.81 15.44 22.49
CA TRP A 513 17.14 14.68 21.44
C TRP A 513 16.52 15.58 20.40
N SER A 514 16.26 15.01 19.23
CA SER A 514 15.43 15.62 18.20
C SER A 514 14.25 14.73 17.82
N THR A 515 13.20 15.34 17.31
CA THR A 515 12.06 14.69 16.67
C THR A 515 12.06 15.08 15.20
N LEU A 516 11.83 14.15 14.29
CA LEU A 516 11.70 14.43 12.85
C LEU A 516 10.32 14.98 12.51
N SER A 517 9.30 14.49 13.24
CA SER A 517 7.94 15.01 13.25
C SER A 517 7.29 14.73 14.60
N GLU A 518 6.36 15.59 14.99
CA GLU A 518 5.51 15.48 16.18
C GLU A 518 4.06 15.55 15.77
N PHE A 519 3.24 14.68 16.37
CA PHE A 519 1.80 14.73 16.19
C PHE A 519 1.13 14.49 17.55
N ASN A 520 0.23 15.40 17.96
CA ASN A 520 -0.42 15.50 19.27
C ASN A 520 0.51 15.29 20.48
N ASN A 521 1.77 15.69 20.38
CA ASN A 521 2.75 15.51 21.43
C ASN A 521 2.50 16.48 22.60
N SER A 522 2.15 15.95 23.76
CA SER A 522 1.98 16.75 24.98
C SER A 522 3.33 17.11 25.60
N HIS A 523 4.12 16.10 25.94
CA HIS A 523 5.40 16.29 26.62
C HIS A 523 6.31 15.06 26.51
N PHE A 524 7.57 15.27 26.81
CA PHE A 524 8.58 14.24 26.94
C PHE A 524 8.92 14.04 28.41
N ILE A 525 8.98 12.79 28.84
CA ILE A 525 9.47 12.34 30.14
C ILE A 525 10.88 11.78 29.91
N VAL A 526 11.86 12.40 30.57
CA VAL A 526 13.24 11.90 30.59
C VAL A 526 13.34 10.86 31.69
N GLU A 527 13.71 9.63 31.32
CA GLU A 527 13.86 8.52 32.26
C GLU A 527 15.32 8.10 32.37
N ARG A 528 15.75 7.79 33.60
CA ARG A 528 17.09 7.35 33.95
C ARG A 528 17.07 5.94 34.54
N SER A 529 18.08 5.13 34.22
CA SER A 529 18.32 3.82 34.81
C SER A 529 19.81 3.61 35.11
N THR A 530 20.12 2.80 36.12
CA THR A 530 21.49 2.33 36.43
C THR A 530 21.75 0.88 35.99
N ASP A 531 20.71 0.16 35.59
CA ASP A 531 20.75 -1.26 35.21
C ASP A 531 20.24 -1.51 33.77
N ALA A 532 19.79 -0.47 33.07
CA ALA A 532 19.12 -0.50 31.77
C ALA A 532 17.78 -1.29 31.75
N VAL A 533 17.23 -1.63 32.91
CA VAL A 533 15.98 -2.39 33.06
C VAL A 533 14.95 -1.54 33.82
N SER A 534 15.33 -1.05 34.98
CA SER A 534 14.49 -0.27 35.88
C SER A 534 14.71 1.22 35.59
N PHE A 535 13.76 1.84 34.89
CA PHE A 535 13.80 3.27 34.56
C PHE A 535 12.91 4.07 35.51
N ARG A 536 13.42 5.20 35.98
CA ARG A 536 12.67 6.19 36.77
C ARG A 536 12.68 7.55 36.10
N THR A 537 11.59 8.29 36.24
CA THR A 537 11.49 9.67 35.76
C THR A 537 12.51 10.57 36.47
N VAL A 538 13.20 11.40 35.70
CA VAL A 538 14.13 12.44 36.20
C VAL A 538 13.77 13.84 35.75
N GLY A 539 12.89 13.99 34.77
CA GLY A 539 12.36 15.29 34.37
C GLY A 539 11.32 15.19 33.27
N THR A 540 10.67 16.32 33.01
CA THR A 540 9.65 16.48 31.96
C THR A 540 9.97 17.73 31.15
N VAL A 541 9.84 17.65 29.83
CA VAL A 541 10.03 18.77 28.89
C VAL A 541 8.78 18.86 28.02
N ALA A 542 8.16 20.05 27.96
CA ALA A 542 6.97 20.26 27.15
C ALA A 542 7.26 20.01 25.65
N GLY A 543 6.36 19.31 24.97
CA GLY A 543 6.40 19.11 23.53
C GLY A 543 5.96 20.37 22.78
N LYS A 544 6.03 20.34 21.45
CA LYS A 544 5.53 21.42 20.58
C LYS A 544 4.15 21.13 20.00
N GLY A 545 3.46 20.09 20.47
CA GLY A 545 2.16 19.68 19.94
C GLY A 545 2.31 18.95 18.61
N ASN A 546 2.18 19.69 17.51
CA ASN A 546 2.33 19.17 16.16
C ASN A 546 3.49 19.87 15.45
N SER A 547 4.34 19.09 14.79
CA SER A 547 5.41 19.62 13.94
C SER A 547 5.78 18.66 12.83
N SER A 548 5.97 19.17 11.61
CA SER A 548 6.50 18.42 10.48
C SER A 548 7.99 18.70 10.21
N PHE A 549 8.62 19.47 11.11
CA PHE A 549 10.04 19.84 11.02
C PHE A 549 10.80 19.32 12.22
N THR A 550 12.12 19.19 12.05
CA THR A 550 12.97 18.72 13.13
C THR A 550 12.94 19.68 14.32
N GLN A 551 12.48 19.19 15.47
CA GLN A 551 12.55 19.93 16.73
C GLN A 551 13.69 19.41 17.58
N ASN A 552 14.37 20.31 18.28
CA ASN A 552 15.50 19.98 19.13
C ASN A 552 15.18 20.31 20.59
N TYR A 553 15.53 19.38 21.47
CA TYR A 553 15.27 19.46 22.90
C TYR A 553 16.51 19.09 23.69
N SER A 554 16.58 19.58 24.93
CA SER A 554 17.61 19.21 25.88
C SER A 554 17.06 19.18 27.30
N PHE A 555 17.68 18.36 28.14
CA PHE A 555 17.41 18.26 29.55
C PHE A 555 18.71 18.02 30.31
N THR A 556 18.87 18.69 31.45
CA THR A 556 20.04 18.52 32.32
C THR A 556 19.65 17.74 33.58
N ASP A 557 20.22 16.54 33.75
CA ASP A 557 20.12 15.74 34.97
C ASP A 557 21.30 16.07 35.89
N ALA A 558 21.01 16.70 37.03
CA ALA A 558 22.02 17.25 37.93
C ALA A 558 22.62 16.21 38.87
N ALA A 559 23.89 16.43 39.24
CA ALA A 559 24.62 15.65 40.25
C ALA A 559 24.55 14.12 40.03
N VAL A 560 24.85 13.69 38.80
CA VAL A 560 24.82 12.28 38.41
C VAL A 560 26.00 11.53 39.01
N SER A 561 25.72 10.43 39.71
CA SER A 561 26.72 9.55 40.32
C SER A 561 26.53 8.11 39.86
N GLY A 562 27.62 7.42 39.58
CA GLY A 562 27.61 6.02 39.17
C GLY A 562 28.73 5.70 38.18
N THR A 563 28.71 4.47 37.67
CA THR A 563 29.70 4.01 36.68
C THR A 563 29.19 4.22 35.26
N VAL A 564 27.98 3.73 34.99
CA VAL A 564 27.23 3.94 33.75
C VAL A 564 25.81 4.32 34.12
N ILE A 565 25.25 5.31 33.43
CA ILE A 565 23.85 5.73 33.56
C ILE A 565 23.20 5.65 32.19
N TYR A 566 22.01 5.08 32.13
CA TYR A 566 21.21 4.95 30.92
C TYR A 566 20.10 5.97 30.92
N TYR A 567 19.82 6.55 29.75
CA TYR A 567 18.71 7.46 29.53
C TYR A 567 17.86 6.98 28.36
N ARG A 568 16.55 7.16 28.48
CA ARG A 568 15.62 7.09 27.35
C ARG A 568 14.60 8.21 27.48
N ILE A 569 14.03 8.60 26.35
CA ILE A 569 12.96 9.60 26.30
C ILE A 569 11.65 8.86 26.09
N LYS A 570 10.71 9.07 27.00
CA LYS A 570 9.32 8.64 26.84
C LYS A 570 8.52 9.82 26.34
N GLN A 571 7.96 9.71 25.16
CA GLN A 571 7.08 10.71 24.60
C GLN A 571 5.63 10.39 25.03
N VAL A 572 4.85 11.42 25.36
CA VAL A 572 3.45 11.30 25.81
C VAL A 572 2.58 12.22 24.96
N ASP A 573 1.56 11.65 24.34
CA ASP A 573 0.56 12.36 23.54
C ASP A 573 -0.50 13.04 24.43
N VAL A 574 -1.26 13.97 23.85
CA VAL A 574 -2.38 14.67 24.53
C VAL A 574 -3.47 13.69 25.01
N ASP A 575 -3.63 12.55 24.34
CA ASP A 575 -4.55 11.47 24.73
C ASP A 575 -3.95 10.46 25.73
N GLY A 576 -2.69 10.67 26.14
CA GLY A 576 -1.99 9.84 27.12
C GLY A 576 -1.29 8.60 26.55
N VAL A 577 -1.37 8.37 25.23
CA VAL A 577 -0.56 7.33 24.56
C VAL A 577 0.92 7.68 24.68
N SER A 578 1.79 6.66 24.78
CA SER A 578 3.23 6.91 24.93
C SER A 578 4.11 5.97 24.13
N SER A 579 5.24 6.50 23.68
CA SER A 579 6.28 5.79 22.93
C SER A 579 7.66 6.09 23.52
N TYR A 580 8.66 5.25 23.22
CA TYR A 580 10.02 5.41 23.75
C TYR A 580 11.05 5.59 22.65
N SER A 581 12.06 6.41 22.92
CA SER A 581 13.26 6.51 22.10
C SER A 581 14.18 5.29 22.27
N LYS A 582 15.24 5.24 21.46
CA LYS A 582 16.41 4.42 21.77
C LYS A 582 16.98 4.78 23.15
N THR A 583 17.58 3.81 23.83
CA THR A 583 18.31 4.04 25.09
C THR A 583 19.75 4.45 24.79
N VAL A 584 20.25 5.49 25.46
CA VAL A 584 21.64 5.95 25.38
C VAL A 584 22.34 5.81 26.72
N ALA A 585 23.66 5.60 26.71
CA ALA A 585 24.44 5.38 27.93
C ALA A 585 25.50 6.47 28.13
N LEU A 586 25.55 7.02 29.33
CA LEU A 586 26.59 7.93 29.80
C LEU A 586 27.53 7.17 30.76
N ARG A 587 28.81 7.14 30.43
CA ARG A 587 29.84 6.61 31.34
C ARG A 587 30.41 7.77 32.18
N ILE A 588 30.32 7.65 33.50
CA ILE A 588 30.68 8.72 34.45
C ILE A 588 32.04 8.46 35.11
N GLY A 589 32.42 7.19 35.28
CA GLY A 589 33.68 6.78 35.90
C GLY A 589 34.92 7.19 35.10
N ASN A 590 36.04 7.37 35.80
CA ASN A 590 37.35 7.37 35.15
C ASN A 590 37.58 5.96 34.62
N ALA A 591 37.83 5.82 33.32
CA ALA A 591 38.17 4.52 32.72
C ALA A 591 39.37 3.92 33.48
N ARG A 592 39.17 2.75 34.08
CA ARG A 592 40.22 1.92 34.68
C ARG A 592 40.84 1.02 33.63
N ILE A 593 40.10 0.67 32.59
CA ILE A 593 40.65 0.08 31.36
C ILE A 593 40.77 1.19 30.31
N ASN A 594 41.99 1.62 30.01
CA ASN A 594 42.25 2.64 28.97
C ASN A 594 41.93 2.09 27.59
N ASN A 595 42.31 0.83 27.34
CA ASN A 595 42.12 0.16 26.06
C ASN A 595 42.04 -1.35 26.27
N TYR A 596 41.31 -2.03 25.40
CA TYR A 596 41.36 -3.49 25.29
C TYR A 596 41.26 -3.91 23.82
N THR A 597 41.97 -4.97 23.46
CA THR A 597 41.91 -5.56 22.13
C THR A 597 41.85 -7.08 22.23
N VAL A 598 41.06 -7.71 21.36
CA VAL A 598 40.92 -9.17 21.31
C VAL A 598 41.36 -9.69 19.95
N TYR A 599 42.31 -10.62 19.95
CA TYR A 599 42.89 -11.18 18.73
C TYR A 599 43.41 -12.62 18.90
N PRO A 600 43.45 -13.42 17.82
CA PRO A 600 42.89 -13.12 16.51
C PRO A 600 41.36 -13.13 16.55
N ASN A 601 40.74 -12.37 15.65
CA ASN A 601 39.31 -12.42 15.39
C ASN A 601 39.13 -12.24 13.86
N PRO A 602 38.73 -13.28 13.11
CA PRO A 602 38.22 -14.58 13.57
C PRO A 602 39.22 -15.47 14.32
N PHE A 603 38.74 -16.38 15.16
CA PHE A 603 39.55 -17.31 15.97
C PHE A 603 39.24 -18.78 15.70
N VAL A 604 40.17 -19.67 16.03
CA VAL A 604 40.03 -21.14 15.84
C VAL A 604 40.09 -21.89 17.17
N SER A 605 41.15 -21.73 17.97
CA SER A 605 41.37 -22.53 19.19
C SER A 605 41.63 -21.70 20.45
N ASN A 606 42.10 -20.47 20.29
CA ASN A 606 42.40 -19.55 21.38
C ASN A 606 42.20 -18.10 20.93
N ILE A 607 42.08 -17.21 21.91
CA ILE A 607 42.14 -15.76 21.73
C ILE A 607 42.99 -15.14 22.84
N LYS A 608 43.63 -14.02 22.53
CA LYS A 608 44.35 -13.16 23.46
C LYS A 608 43.53 -11.90 23.68
N VAL A 609 43.32 -11.58 24.95
CA VAL A 609 42.69 -10.33 25.39
C VAL A 609 43.80 -9.47 25.97
N GLN A 610 44.18 -8.43 25.23
CA GLN A 610 45.12 -7.43 25.69
C GLN A 610 44.35 -6.34 26.42
N ILE A 611 44.75 -6.01 27.65
CA ILE A 611 44.06 -5.09 28.55
C ILE A 611 45.09 -4.09 29.07
N ASP A 612 44.93 -2.80 28.73
CA ASP A 612 45.69 -1.72 29.35
C ASP A 612 44.92 -1.18 30.56
N ALA A 613 45.34 -1.60 31.75
CA ALA A 613 44.70 -1.26 33.01
C ALA A 613 45.45 -0.12 33.72
N LYS A 614 44.73 0.82 34.31
CA LYS A 614 45.31 1.98 34.99
C LYS A 614 45.98 1.61 36.32
N GLU A 615 45.50 0.56 36.98
CA GLU A 615 46.00 0.08 38.27
C GLU A 615 45.70 -1.41 38.44
N LYS A 616 46.22 -2.02 39.52
CA LYS A 616 45.98 -3.44 39.82
C LYS A 616 44.51 -3.68 40.20
N GLU A 617 43.83 -4.56 39.48
CA GLU A 617 42.46 -4.97 39.81
C GLU A 617 42.08 -6.36 39.31
N ASP A 618 41.00 -6.91 39.86
CA ASP A 618 40.41 -8.16 39.41
C ASP A 618 39.39 -7.90 38.30
N VAL A 619 39.56 -8.58 37.18
CA VAL A 619 38.73 -8.49 35.98
C VAL A 619 38.13 -9.86 35.66
N MET A 620 36.89 -9.87 35.17
CA MET A 620 36.23 -11.07 34.68
C MET A 620 36.02 -10.99 33.18
N ILE A 621 36.53 -11.99 32.46
CA ILE A 621 36.35 -12.13 31.02
C ILE A 621 35.29 -13.21 30.76
N ARG A 622 34.29 -12.93 29.94
CA ARG A 622 33.24 -13.88 29.56
C ARG A 622 33.09 -13.98 28.05
N ILE A 623 32.74 -15.16 27.55
CA ILE A 623 32.24 -15.35 26.18
C ILE A 623 30.79 -15.81 26.25
N ASN A 624 29.89 -15.08 25.59
CA ASN A 624 28.47 -15.37 25.52
C ASN A 624 28.06 -15.68 24.07
N ASN A 625 27.05 -16.52 23.89
CA ASN A 625 26.37 -16.64 22.60
C ASN A 625 25.36 -15.50 22.38
N LEU A 626 24.70 -15.47 21.21
CA LEU A 626 23.73 -14.43 20.86
C LEU A 626 22.45 -14.44 21.72
N THR A 627 22.15 -15.55 22.42
CA THR A 627 21.02 -15.62 23.36
C THR A 627 21.39 -15.17 24.78
N GLY A 628 22.63 -14.70 24.98
CA GLY A 628 23.13 -14.21 26.27
C GLY A 628 23.60 -15.31 27.23
N GLN A 629 23.61 -16.57 26.81
CA GLN A 629 24.14 -17.68 27.60
C GLN A 629 25.67 -17.58 27.68
N THR A 630 26.21 -17.58 28.90
CA THR A 630 27.66 -17.59 29.13
C THR A 630 28.24 -18.99 28.90
N LEU A 631 29.22 -19.07 27.99
CA LEU A 631 29.89 -20.30 27.60
C LEU A 631 31.27 -20.44 28.26
N ILE A 632 31.99 -19.31 28.41
CA ILE A 632 33.32 -19.27 29.04
C ILE A 632 33.33 -18.14 30.05
N THR A 633 33.97 -18.36 31.20
CA THR A 633 34.27 -17.33 32.20
C THR A 633 35.68 -17.54 32.72
N LYS A 634 36.49 -16.47 32.75
CA LYS A 634 37.82 -16.44 33.35
C LYS A 634 37.97 -15.22 34.24
N LYS A 635 38.36 -15.44 35.50
CA LYS A 635 38.74 -14.36 36.43
C LYS A 635 40.26 -14.20 36.38
N VAL A 636 40.74 -12.96 36.34
CA VAL A 636 42.16 -12.63 36.25
C VAL A 636 42.45 -11.34 37.01
N THR A 637 43.57 -11.29 37.73
CA THR A 637 44.07 -10.04 38.32
C THR A 637 45.03 -9.39 37.33
N VAL A 638 44.67 -8.20 36.82
CA VAL A 638 45.53 -7.40 35.94
C VAL A 638 46.38 -6.44 36.78
N GLN A 639 47.57 -6.10 36.29
CA GLN A 639 48.45 -5.06 36.87
C GLN A 639 48.29 -3.73 36.13
N ALA A 640 48.82 -2.64 36.69
CA ALA A 640 48.91 -1.38 35.96
C ALA A 640 49.73 -1.55 34.67
N GLY A 641 49.26 -0.97 33.56
CA GLY A 641 49.80 -1.10 32.23
C GLY A 641 49.19 -2.25 31.43
N ASN A 642 49.96 -2.74 30.46
CA ASN A 642 49.48 -3.72 29.49
C ASN A 642 49.55 -5.16 30.02
N ASN A 643 48.42 -5.86 29.97
CA ASN A 643 48.26 -7.24 30.37
C ASN A 643 47.77 -8.07 29.18
N ILE A 644 48.29 -9.28 29.02
CA ILE A 644 47.80 -10.22 28.00
C ILE A 644 47.22 -11.43 28.70
N VAL A 645 45.92 -11.67 28.48
CA VAL A 645 45.18 -12.81 29.02
C VAL A 645 44.84 -13.76 27.88
N VAL A 646 45.35 -14.99 27.96
CA VAL A 646 45.07 -16.02 26.97
C VAL A 646 43.83 -16.83 27.39
N LEU A 647 42.90 -17.01 26.46
CA LEU A 647 41.77 -17.92 26.57
C LEU A 647 41.97 -19.07 25.59
N ASP A 648 42.34 -20.23 26.12
CA ASP A 648 42.61 -21.46 25.36
C ASP A 648 41.42 -22.42 25.37
N ASN A 649 41.55 -23.54 24.65
CA ASN A 649 40.56 -24.63 24.57
C ASN A 649 39.19 -24.20 24.01
N LEU A 650 39.16 -23.19 23.14
CA LEU A 650 37.92 -22.70 22.52
C LEU A 650 37.51 -23.49 21.27
N GLN A 651 38.20 -24.61 20.98
CA GLN A 651 37.91 -25.48 19.83
C GLN A 651 36.53 -26.15 19.92
N GLN A 652 35.98 -26.28 21.14
CA GLN A 652 34.68 -26.89 21.39
C GLN A 652 33.50 -25.96 21.07
N LEU A 653 33.76 -24.66 20.88
CA LEU A 653 32.74 -23.71 20.48
C LEU A 653 32.37 -23.95 19.00
N GLN A 654 31.07 -24.02 18.72
CA GLN A 654 30.56 -24.16 17.36
C GLN A 654 30.92 -22.94 16.51
N ASN A 655 31.03 -23.10 15.20
CA ASN A 655 31.26 -21.99 14.28
C ASN A 655 30.09 -21.00 14.36
N GLY A 656 30.40 -19.71 14.46
CA GLY A 656 29.36 -18.70 14.65
C GLY A 656 29.82 -17.42 15.34
N LEU A 657 28.83 -16.60 15.70
CA LEU A 657 29.02 -15.30 16.33
C LEU A 657 28.92 -15.39 17.85
N TYR A 658 29.87 -14.75 18.52
CA TYR A 658 29.93 -14.66 19.97
C TYR A 658 30.18 -13.22 20.42
N MET A 659 29.90 -12.94 21.69
CA MET A 659 30.26 -11.68 22.34
C MET A 659 31.26 -11.97 23.45
N ILE A 660 32.43 -11.32 23.41
CA ILE A 660 33.36 -11.32 24.54
C ILE A 660 33.16 -10.07 25.38
N GLU A 661 33.19 -10.25 26.69
CA GLU A 661 32.96 -9.22 27.69
C GLU A 661 34.15 -9.15 28.64
N VAL A 662 34.73 -7.97 28.82
CA VAL A 662 35.74 -7.67 29.86
C VAL A 662 35.03 -6.83 30.92
N ILE A 663 34.84 -7.41 32.10
CA ILE A 663 34.09 -6.83 33.21
C ILE A 663 35.08 -6.44 34.30
N ALA A 664 35.27 -5.14 34.46
CA ALA A 664 36.12 -4.50 35.46
C ALA A 664 35.26 -3.71 36.47
N LYS A 665 35.88 -3.07 37.46
CA LYS A 665 35.15 -2.27 38.46
C LYS A 665 34.46 -1.04 37.86
N ASP A 666 34.96 -0.52 36.74
CA ASP A 666 34.41 0.59 35.97
C ASP A 666 33.41 0.16 34.89
N GLY A 667 33.03 -1.12 34.87
CA GLY A 667 31.93 -1.63 34.07
C GLY A 667 32.35 -2.68 33.05
N LYS A 668 31.53 -2.81 32.01
CA LYS A 668 31.61 -3.90 31.04
C LYS A 668 31.98 -3.36 29.66
N HIS A 669 33.02 -3.93 29.09
CA HIS A 669 33.48 -3.71 27.72
C HIS A 669 33.12 -4.91 26.87
N THR A 670 32.60 -4.72 25.66
CA THR A 670 32.07 -5.81 24.82
C THR A 670 32.59 -5.75 23.40
N GLN A 671 33.04 -6.88 22.86
CA GLN A 671 33.47 -7.00 21.46
C GLN A 671 32.84 -8.23 20.80
N LYS A 672 32.49 -8.11 19.52
CA LYS A 672 32.00 -9.23 18.71
C LYS A 672 33.15 -10.13 18.30
N LEU A 673 32.98 -11.44 18.41
CA LEU A 673 33.91 -12.47 17.95
C LEU A 673 33.28 -13.36 16.88
N ILE A 674 34.12 -13.83 15.96
CA ILE A 674 33.78 -14.77 14.89
C ILE A 674 34.61 -16.04 15.10
N LYS A 675 33.95 -17.19 15.27
CA LYS A 675 34.59 -18.52 15.29
C LYS A 675 34.50 -19.14 13.90
N ASN A 676 35.65 -19.50 13.33
CA ASN A 676 35.78 -20.23 12.06
C ASN A 676 35.95 -21.72 12.25
#